data_AF-A0A814HZ46-F1
#
_entry.id   AF-A0A814HZ46-F1
#
_cell.length_a   1.000
_cell.length_b   1.000
_cell.length_c   1.000
_cell.angle_alpha   90.00
_cell.angle_beta   90.00
_cell.angle_gamma   90.00
#
_symmetry.space_group_name_H-M   'P 1'
#
loop_
_entity.id
_entity.type
_entity.pdbx_description
1 polymer ?
#
loop_
_entity_poly.entity_id
_entity_poly.type
_entity_poly.pdbx_seq_one_letter_code
_entity_poly.pdbx_strand_id
1 'polypeptide(L)'
;MEFSPAFHDPHSHQNEQHASPMSLPPSAAPRSVALKEEAYAVNMDTMPTSTTQHYPSAASKITTTMGPPASVSSYNINSVAPATPYSAAAATPFTPRPADVSHLQPSLQNIVSTVNLGCQLDLKRIALQARNAEYNPKRFAAVIMRIRNPRTTALIFGSGKMVCTGAKSEEASLQAARRYARVIQKLGFPAKFKDFKIQNMVGSVDVKFPIRLEALVLKHYQFCSYEPELFPGLIYRMMHPKIVLLIFVSGKVVLTGAKVRREIHEAFERIYPILKVVRGRGTSRGRGGGRGRGGGRGRGGGRGRGRGRSTVTGRGGRRSGSRVARSVAMDTEQQANTTALTNLDINTDPKPYFVNPNVTLDHHIQAQTTNLSRYLAAFFSLESNSVEIGQKAKACALAAAWCRHDHKLANNLLRHRRLFTLTEVLKAVTMLDAGRQIRVYEKKLKRLELSKTKPKVTKLGKIKNNIDNLNKLKPSSGSASGAVARHIRHWTRTLTKQELEYFALHMPTEPWKKLADIVHFNPTKDFPALPWFLSFCFGTPAPADTMVARCRDLTNENVNDLLKEFAIPYSHLKQFKEKLTDESKARIAAKEDKLDTILWYYEDLRCSAVDDIVLERLREGEKVTLPYGKLMERLLLCRLLREGESTTGGRYGRRAAHSATVNATPAHPDLAKFYPDLIPVAQAQLEKIKLPLESPVAVIGDASGSMEVAIRTATILSSLLTAICSAKLNFFNDKVFQPAFIPKTLEDVLSLAIVTRADGSTANAAGLVPYYDAKEVIKTFVMVTDEEENANGTTADGASSRFFELFMKYRAEVYPAKLVFISFLSHQHAQGQMYSQFKAADVPDVLQFKFNRERPDLTKIDNLIGLLSTGSTTSFDTNLEPLQVEFQEQGIEAVLTKLIGKQSEDGAPIDMGMDTTPAN
;
A
#
# COMPACT_ATOMS: atom_id res chain seq x y z
N MET A 1 12.78 50.80 52.81
CA MET A 1 12.89 49.39 52.40
C MET A 1 12.60 49.30 50.90
N GLU A 2 13.40 49.87 49.99
CA GLU A 2 14.88 49.88 49.85
C GLU A 2 15.46 48.48 49.53
N PHE A 3 16.33 48.28 48.53
CA PHE A 3 17.01 49.21 47.60
C PHE A 3 17.17 48.62 46.18
N SER A 4 17.40 49.51 45.20
CA SER A 4 17.87 49.27 43.81
C SER A 4 18.80 50.46 43.42
N PRO A 5 19.40 50.62 42.22
CA PRO A 5 19.52 49.76 41.01
C PRO A 5 20.98 49.77 40.41
N ALA A 6 21.11 49.81 39.06
CA ALA A 6 22.27 50.09 38.19
C ALA A 6 23.16 48.89 37.77
N PHE A 7 23.48 48.60 36.48
CA PHE A 7 23.95 49.34 35.27
C PHE A 7 25.47 49.55 35.18
N HIS A 8 26.16 48.95 34.17
CA HIS A 8 27.26 49.58 33.41
C HIS A 8 27.77 48.78 32.18
N ASP A 9 28.52 49.50 31.32
CA ASP A 9 29.36 49.12 30.14
C ASP A 9 30.37 50.33 29.98
N PRO A 10 31.02 50.74 28.85
CA PRO A 10 31.27 50.14 27.54
C PRO A 10 32.72 50.34 26.95
N HIS A 11 32.88 49.99 25.66
CA HIS A 11 33.78 50.62 24.66
C HIS A 11 35.34 50.63 24.80
N SER A 12 35.98 49.73 24.03
CA SER A 12 37.03 49.96 22.97
C SER A 12 38.19 50.96 23.11
N HIS A 13 39.42 50.58 22.66
CA HIS A 13 40.21 51.30 21.61
C HIS A 13 41.52 50.60 21.14
N GLN A 14 42.08 51.07 20.00
CA GLN A 14 43.47 50.89 19.44
C GLN A 14 43.82 49.54 18.73
N ASN A 15 44.69 49.45 17.68
CA ASN A 15 45.23 50.45 16.71
C ASN A 15 45.73 49.85 15.34
N GLU A 16 46.84 50.36 14.77
CA GLU A 16 47.54 50.09 13.48
C GLU A 16 47.92 48.61 13.14
N GLN A 17 47.94 48.10 11.89
CA GLN A 17 48.68 48.42 10.63
C GLN A 17 50.21 48.09 10.69
N HIS A 18 50.95 47.63 9.65
CA HIS A 18 50.76 47.34 8.19
C HIS A 18 51.86 46.30 7.73
N ALA A 19 52.20 45.87 6.49
CA ALA A 19 51.84 46.08 5.06
C ALA A 19 52.25 44.84 4.16
N SER A 20 52.51 45.01 2.84
CA SER A 20 52.85 44.01 1.78
C SER A 20 53.85 44.63 0.74
N PRO A 21 54.11 44.18 -0.54
CA PRO A 21 53.76 42.95 -1.32
C PRO A 21 54.87 42.37 -2.32
N MET A 22 54.49 41.42 -3.21
CA MET A 22 55.11 41.04 -4.54
C MET A 22 56.48 40.26 -4.56
N SER A 23 56.92 39.48 -5.59
CA SER A 23 56.43 39.06 -6.95
C SER A 23 56.98 37.66 -7.42
N LEU A 24 56.80 37.27 -8.71
CA LEU A 24 57.15 35.99 -9.42
C LEU A 24 57.99 36.26 -10.70
N PRO A 25 58.45 35.29 -11.57
CA PRO A 25 58.82 33.85 -11.43
C PRO A 25 60.30 33.48 -11.87
N PRO A 26 60.70 32.97 -13.08
CA PRO A 26 60.50 31.63 -13.73
C PRO A 26 61.75 30.86 -14.32
N SER A 27 61.56 29.55 -14.65
CA SER A 27 62.07 28.80 -15.84
C SER A 27 63.36 27.91 -15.88
N ALA A 28 63.29 26.87 -16.75
CA ALA A 28 64.34 26.08 -17.45
C ALA A 28 65.08 24.85 -16.81
N ALA A 29 65.59 23.95 -17.68
CA ALA A 29 66.26 22.64 -17.41
C ALA A 29 67.37 22.36 -18.49
N PRO A 30 68.22 21.29 -18.47
CA PRO A 30 67.82 19.95 -19.03
C PRO A 30 68.65 18.65 -18.67
N ARG A 31 68.12 17.48 -19.08
CA ARG A 31 68.77 16.24 -19.66
C ARG A 31 69.73 15.27 -18.88
N SER A 32 69.22 14.03 -18.69
CA SER A 32 69.80 12.67 -19.00
C SER A 32 71.11 12.17 -18.33
N VAL A 33 71.39 10.86 -18.11
CA VAL A 33 71.03 9.59 -18.82
C VAL A 33 70.63 8.45 -17.82
N ALA A 34 70.02 7.36 -18.32
CA ALA A 34 69.50 6.19 -17.60
C ALA A 34 70.59 5.26 -17.00
N LEU A 35 70.32 4.30 -16.08
CA LEU A 35 69.42 3.10 -16.14
C LEU A 35 68.97 2.67 -14.70
N LYS A 36 68.17 1.61 -14.42
CA LYS A 36 67.65 0.48 -15.26
C LYS A 36 66.19 0.05 -14.96
N GLU A 37 65.97 -0.84 -13.98
CA GLU A 37 64.79 -1.68 -13.71
C GLU A 37 64.63 -1.88 -12.18
N GLU A 38 63.49 -2.28 -11.57
CA GLU A 38 62.23 -2.84 -12.09
C GLU A 38 60.99 -1.91 -11.88
N ALA A 39 59.79 -2.37 -12.24
CA ALA A 39 58.67 -1.51 -12.64
C ALA A 39 57.53 -1.29 -11.61
N TYR A 40 57.02 -0.06 -11.57
CA TYR A 40 55.71 0.31 -10.99
C TYR A 40 54.54 -0.03 -11.93
N ALA A 41 53.35 -0.24 -11.36
CA ALA A 41 52.07 -0.22 -12.10
C ALA A 41 50.98 0.55 -11.33
N VAL A 42 50.15 1.30 -12.06
CA VAL A 42 49.18 2.26 -11.50
C VAL A 42 47.87 1.56 -11.12
N ASN A 43 47.34 1.87 -9.92
CA ASN A 43 46.01 1.44 -9.50
C ASN A 43 44.92 2.31 -10.16
N MET A 44 43.97 1.69 -10.86
CA MET A 44 42.87 2.42 -11.51
C MET A 44 41.53 1.66 -11.48
N ASP A 45 40.50 2.41 -11.12
CA ASP A 45 39.06 2.23 -11.34
C ASP A 45 38.27 1.02 -10.85
N THR A 46 37.36 1.39 -9.94
CA THR A 46 36.02 0.88 -9.65
C THR A 46 35.28 0.06 -10.73
N MET A 47 34.65 -1.05 -10.32
CA MET A 47 33.20 -1.35 -10.45
C MET A 47 32.85 -2.76 -9.90
N PRO A 48 31.65 -2.99 -9.34
CA PRO A 48 31.36 -4.19 -8.56
C PRO A 48 30.89 -5.39 -9.40
N THR A 49 31.24 -6.60 -8.96
CA THR A 49 30.65 -7.87 -9.45
C THR A 49 30.02 -8.66 -8.30
N SER A 50 28.81 -9.17 -8.54
CA SER A 50 28.04 -9.96 -7.56
C SER A 50 28.58 -11.39 -7.42
N THR A 51 29.01 -11.79 -6.21
CA THR A 51 29.38 -13.18 -5.91
C THR A 51 28.73 -13.66 -4.61
N THR A 52 28.12 -14.84 -4.68
CA THR A 52 27.47 -15.53 -3.55
C THR A 52 28.47 -16.40 -2.79
N GLN A 53 28.55 -16.25 -1.47
CA GLN A 53 29.00 -17.30 -0.54
C GLN A 53 27.96 -17.34 0.60
N HIS A 54 27.38 -18.48 0.98
CA HIS A 54 27.95 -19.68 1.61
C HIS A 54 28.54 -19.40 3.00
N TYR A 55 27.80 -19.85 4.02
CA TYR A 55 28.24 -19.88 5.42
C TYR A 55 29.27 -20.99 5.65
N PRO A 56 30.26 -20.79 6.55
CA PRO A 56 31.05 -21.87 7.13
C PRO A 56 30.26 -22.60 8.24
N SER A 57 30.72 -23.79 8.60
CA SER A 57 30.39 -24.47 9.86
C SER A 57 31.63 -25.22 10.34
N ALA A 58 31.94 -25.14 11.64
CA ALA A 58 33.18 -25.70 12.21
C ALA A 58 33.07 -26.01 13.71
N ALA A 59 32.75 -27.27 14.04
CA ALA A 59 33.00 -27.97 15.31
C ALA A 59 32.56 -29.44 15.11
N SER A 60 33.17 -30.48 15.68
CA SER A 60 34.48 -30.64 16.36
C SER A 60 34.92 -32.12 16.21
N LYS A 61 36.07 -32.54 16.77
CA LYS A 61 36.57 -33.93 16.71
C LYS A 61 36.71 -34.56 18.10
N ILE A 62 36.01 -35.67 18.34
CA ILE A 62 36.27 -36.74 19.33
C ILE A 62 35.75 -38.02 18.64
N THR A 63 36.50 -39.07 18.23
CA THR A 63 37.58 -39.91 18.78
C THR A 63 37.03 -41.25 19.30
N THR A 64 37.51 -42.37 18.72
CA THR A 64 37.28 -43.81 19.08
C THR A 64 35.81 -44.34 18.98
N THR A 65 35.50 -45.63 18.78
CA THR A 65 36.30 -46.89 18.67
C THR A 65 35.52 -47.96 17.87
N MET A 66 36.22 -48.86 17.14
CA MET A 66 35.72 -50.17 16.62
C MET A 66 34.47 -50.10 15.70
N GLY A 67 34.00 -51.14 14.98
CA GLY A 67 34.48 -52.50 14.68
C GLY A 67 33.30 -53.33 14.12
N PRO A 68 33.40 -54.00 12.94
CA PRO A 68 32.32 -54.79 12.33
C PRO A 68 32.41 -56.29 12.80
N PRO A 69 31.74 -57.32 12.21
CA PRO A 69 30.85 -57.36 11.03
C PRO A 69 29.61 -58.31 11.15
N ALA A 70 28.97 -58.60 9.99
CA ALA A 70 28.37 -59.91 9.61
C ALA A 70 27.06 -60.39 10.27
N SER A 71 26.30 -61.36 9.73
CA SER A 71 26.02 -61.78 8.32
C SER A 71 24.85 -62.82 8.33
N VAL A 72 24.69 -63.64 7.28
CA VAL A 72 23.72 -64.77 7.13
C VAL A 72 22.26 -64.30 6.95
N SER A 73 21.61 -64.38 5.77
CA SER A 73 21.26 -65.54 4.92
C SER A 73 20.17 -66.45 5.52
N SER A 74 19.29 -67.13 4.79
CA SER A 74 18.75 -66.94 3.42
C SER A 74 17.71 -68.03 3.17
N TYR A 75 16.52 -67.73 2.61
CA TYR A 75 15.72 -68.73 1.90
C TYR A 75 14.99 -68.15 0.70
N ASN A 76 14.83 -68.98 -0.34
CA ASN A 76 14.36 -68.61 -1.66
C ASN A 76 13.62 -69.81 -2.28
N ILE A 77 12.32 -69.69 -2.53
CA ILE A 77 11.50 -70.67 -3.25
C ILE A 77 10.61 -69.90 -4.23
N ASN A 78 10.45 -70.43 -5.45
CA ASN A 78 9.82 -69.73 -6.56
C ASN A 78 8.30 -69.95 -6.68
N SER A 79 7.67 -68.99 -7.37
CA SER A 79 6.74 -69.21 -8.50
C SER A 79 5.22 -69.00 -8.32
N VAL A 80 4.61 -68.65 -9.47
CA VAL A 80 3.18 -68.68 -9.85
C VAL A 80 2.22 -67.71 -9.13
N ALA A 81 1.69 -66.78 -9.95
CA ALA A 81 0.41 -66.08 -9.73
C ALA A 81 -0.68 -66.79 -10.58
N PRO A 82 -2.00 -66.65 -10.34
CA PRO A 82 -2.68 -65.35 -10.51
C PRO A 82 -3.96 -65.08 -9.67
N ALA A 83 -4.56 -63.92 -9.94
CA ALA A 83 -5.97 -63.53 -9.74
C ALA A 83 -6.49 -63.24 -8.31
N THR A 84 -7.47 -62.32 -8.25
CA THR A 84 -8.15 -61.79 -7.05
C THR A 84 -9.52 -62.45 -6.86
N PRO A 85 -10.08 -62.48 -5.62
CA PRO A 85 -11.11 -61.49 -5.29
C PRO A 85 -11.21 -61.01 -3.81
N TYR A 86 -11.77 -59.80 -3.63
CA TYR A 86 -12.60 -59.29 -2.51
C TYR A 86 -12.14 -59.23 -1.01
N SER A 87 -11.76 -58.01 -0.61
CA SER A 87 -12.48 -57.13 0.37
C SER A 87 -12.32 -57.24 1.91
N ALA A 88 -12.63 -56.10 2.57
CA ALA A 88 -12.79 -55.81 4.02
C ALA A 88 -11.54 -55.90 4.92
N ALA A 89 -11.27 -55.00 5.88
CA ALA A 89 -11.78 -53.66 6.21
C ALA A 89 -10.67 -52.90 7.01
N ALA A 90 -10.71 -51.62 7.42
CA ALA A 90 -11.69 -50.53 7.28
C ALA A 90 -10.93 -49.18 7.15
N ALA A 91 -11.57 -48.12 6.65
CA ALA A 91 -10.99 -46.77 6.58
C ALA A 91 -12.02 -45.69 6.95
N THR A 92 -11.57 -44.60 7.57
CA THR A 92 -12.44 -43.49 8.02
C THR A 92 -12.91 -42.60 6.85
N PRO A 93 -14.04 -41.87 6.99
CA PRO A 93 -14.70 -41.22 5.86
C PRO A 93 -13.88 -40.05 5.28
N PHE A 94 -13.53 -40.16 3.99
CA PHE A 94 -12.92 -39.07 3.23
C PHE A 94 -14.02 -38.13 2.72
N THR A 95 -13.93 -36.82 2.99
CA THR A 95 -14.90 -35.85 2.46
C THR A 95 -14.77 -35.73 0.93
N PRO A 96 -15.88 -35.68 0.18
CA PRO A 96 -15.84 -35.81 -1.29
C PRO A 96 -15.16 -34.60 -1.95
N ARG A 97 -14.14 -34.88 -2.76
CA ARG A 97 -13.44 -33.87 -3.58
C ARG A 97 -14.40 -33.33 -4.66
N PRO A 98 -14.56 -32.00 -4.83
CA PRO A 98 -15.47 -31.45 -5.84
C PRO A 98 -15.10 -31.93 -7.26
N ALA A 99 -16.06 -32.51 -7.99
CA ALA A 99 -15.80 -33.24 -9.24
C ALA A 99 -15.49 -32.35 -10.48
N ASP A 100 -15.32 -31.04 -10.30
CA ASP A 100 -15.35 -30.01 -11.36
C ASP A 100 -13.96 -29.45 -11.75
N VAL A 101 -12.89 -30.22 -11.49
CA VAL A 101 -11.47 -29.75 -11.63
C VAL A 101 -10.62 -30.58 -12.61
N SER A 102 -11.15 -31.69 -13.13
CA SER A 102 -10.38 -32.71 -13.87
C SER A 102 -9.77 -32.24 -15.20
N HIS A 103 -10.32 -31.20 -15.84
CA HIS A 103 -10.01 -30.84 -17.23
C HIS A 103 -9.05 -29.64 -17.41
N LEU A 104 -8.58 -29.00 -16.34
CA LEU A 104 -7.69 -27.82 -16.42
C LEU A 104 -6.37 -28.06 -15.67
N GLN A 105 -5.36 -28.60 -16.37
CA GLN A 105 -4.02 -28.79 -15.80
C GLN A 105 -3.00 -27.76 -16.34
N PRO A 106 -2.12 -27.20 -15.48
CA PRO A 106 -1.01 -26.35 -15.93
C PRO A 106 0.00 -27.07 -16.83
N SER A 107 0.28 -26.47 -17.99
CA SER A 107 1.28 -26.95 -18.95
C SER A 107 2.66 -26.38 -18.66
N LEU A 108 3.71 -27.21 -18.65
CA LEU A 108 5.09 -26.73 -18.51
C LEU A 108 5.57 -26.07 -19.82
N GLN A 109 6.03 -24.82 -19.71
CA GLN A 109 6.46 -24.03 -20.87
C GLN A 109 7.98 -23.78 -20.90
N ASN A 110 8.63 -23.73 -19.73
CA ASN A 110 10.08 -23.58 -19.62
C ASN A 110 10.59 -24.14 -18.28
N ILE A 111 11.77 -24.76 -18.30
CA ILE A 111 12.50 -25.23 -17.13
C ILE A 111 13.93 -24.68 -17.20
N VAL A 112 14.39 -24.15 -16.08
CA VAL A 112 15.78 -23.70 -15.86
C VAL A 112 16.46 -24.68 -14.93
N SER A 113 17.56 -25.27 -15.38
CA SER A 113 18.41 -26.17 -14.59
C SER A 113 19.85 -25.67 -14.52
N THR A 114 20.54 -26.04 -13.46
CA THR A 114 21.99 -25.87 -13.30
C THR A 114 22.67 -27.21 -13.23
N VAL A 115 23.89 -27.28 -13.74
CA VAL A 115 24.80 -28.42 -13.56
C VAL A 115 26.23 -27.89 -13.39
N ASN A 116 27.05 -28.62 -12.64
CA ASN A 116 28.46 -28.36 -12.44
C ASN A 116 29.27 -29.31 -13.35
N LEU A 117 30.22 -28.77 -14.13
CA LEU A 117 31.10 -29.55 -14.99
C LEU A 117 32.43 -29.93 -14.31
N GLY A 118 32.67 -29.46 -13.07
CA GLY A 118 33.75 -29.93 -12.21
C GLY A 118 35.19 -29.66 -12.69
N CYS A 119 35.37 -28.71 -13.61
CA CYS A 119 36.66 -28.29 -14.15
C CYS A 119 36.60 -26.81 -14.58
N GLN A 120 37.76 -26.15 -14.64
CA GLN A 120 37.89 -24.83 -15.26
C GLN A 120 37.83 -24.95 -16.80
N LEU A 121 37.22 -23.98 -17.46
CA LEU A 121 36.91 -24.00 -18.89
C LEU A 121 37.39 -22.72 -19.58
N ASP A 122 38.27 -22.83 -20.57
CA ASP A 122 38.60 -21.69 -21.43
C ASP A 122 37.45 -21.41 -22.41
N LEU A 123 36.71 -20.34 -22.09
CA LEU A 123 35.60 -19.84 -22.88
C LEU A 123 36.02 -19.36 -24.29
N LYS A 124 37.28 -18.92 -24.50
CA LYS A 124 37.78 -18.55 -25.82
C LYS A 124 37.93 -19.78 -26.72
N ARG A 125 38.66 -20.81 -26.26
CA ARG A 125 38.83 -22.08 -26.97
C ARG A 125 37.49 -22.77 -27.25
N ILE A 126 36.56 -22.80 -26.29
CA ILE A 126 35.22 -23.37 -26.51
C ILE A 126 34.48 -22.61 -27.63
N ALA A 127 34.52 -21.29 -27.64
CA ALA A 127 33.85 -20.48 -28.67
C ALA A 127 34.46 -20.64 -30.07
N LEU A 128 35.78 -20.80 -30.16
CA LEU A 128 36.49 -21.02 -31.43
C LEU A 128 36.23 -22.42 -32.01
N GLN A 129 36.09 -23.44 -31.16
CA GLN A 129 35.98 -24.84 -31.59
C GLN A 129 34.52 -25.34 -31.72
N ALA A 130 33.55 -24.71 -31.05
CA ALA A 130 32.15 -25.16 -31.05
C ALA A 130 31.27 -24.38 -32.06
N ARG A 131 30.89 -25.04 -33.17
CA ARG A 131 30.06 -24.48 -34.27
C ARG A 131 28.71 -23.84 -33.90
N ASN A 132 28.23 -23.98 -32.65
CA ASN A 132 26.96 -23.42 -32.16
C ASN A 132 27.13 -22.62 -30.84
N ALA A 133 28.28 -21.96 -30.67
CA ALA A 133 28.62 -21.14 -29.50
C ALA A 133 28.76 -19.65 -29.84
N GLU A 134 28.10 -18.78 -29.08
CA GLU A 134 28.32 -17.33 -29.10
C GLU A 134 29.13 -16.94 -27.85
N TYR A 135 30.23 -16.19 -27.99
CA TYR A 135 30.96 -15.63 -26.85
C TYR A 135 31.36 -14.17 -27.12
N ASN A 136 31.11 -13.30 -26.14
CA ASN A 136 31.52 -11.91 -26.18
C ASN A 136 31.68 -11.40 -24.73
N PRO A 137 32.90 -11.45 -24.15
CA PRO A 137 33.11 -11.12 -22.74
C PRO A 137 32.76 -9.66 -22.40
N LYS A 138 32.85 -8.72 -23.37
CA LYS A 138 32.42 -7.32 -23.19
C LYS A 138 30.89 -7.17 -23.08
N ARG A 139 30.12 -8.22 -23.38
CA ARG A 139 28.65 -8.27 -23.29
C ARG A 139 28.16 -9.21 -22.18
N PHE A 140 28.79 -10.36 -22.02
CA PHE A 140 28.47 -11.35 -20.99
C PHE A 140 29.63 -12.34 -20.79
N ALA A 141 30.03 -12.60 -19.55
CA ALA A 141 31.18 -13.44 -19.19
C ALA A 141 30.87 -14.96 -19.20
N ALA A 142 30.12 -15.43 -20.20
CA ALA A 142 29.78 -16.83 -20.40
C ALA A 142 29.60 -17.16 -21.89
N VAL A 143 29.91 -18.39 -22.28
CA VAL A 143 29.60 -18.92 -23.63
C VAL A 143 28.12 -19.27 -23.69
N ILE A 144 27.43 -18.81 -24.72
CA ILE A 144 26.03 -19.15 -25.01
C ILE A 144 26.02 -20.25 -26.07
N MET A 145 25.66 -21.48 -25.71
CA MET A 145 25.63 -22.61 -26.63
C MET A 145 24.19 -23.06 -26.88
N ARG A 146 23.85 -23.44 -28.12
CA ARG A 146 22.46 -23.80 -28.51
C ARG A 146 22.40 -25.17 -29.18
N ILE A 147 21.38 -25.96 -28.85
CA ILE A 147 21.06 -27.22 -29.55
C ILE A 147 19.60 -27.24 -30.01
N ARG A 148 19.34 -27.86 -31.17
CA ARG A 148 18.00 -27.90 -31.79
C ARG A 148 17.08 -28.95 -31.18
N ASN A 149 17.61 -30.06 -30.68
CA ASN A 149 16.85 -31.15 -30.07
C ASN A 149 17.53 -31.60 -28.75
N PRO A 150 16.85 -31.49 -27.59
CA PRO A 150 15.67 -30.65 -27.36
C PRO A 150 16.03 -29.17 -27.51
N ARG A 151 15.11 -28.34 -28.03
CA ARG A 151 15.37 -26.93 -28.37
C ARG A 151 15.69 -26.10 -27.12
N THR A 152 16.96 -25.92 -26.83
CA THR A 152 17.46 -25.35 -25.56
C THR A 152 18.61 -24.38 -25.77
N THR A 153 19.01 -23.67 -24.72
CA THR A 153 20.20 -22.82 -24.69
C THR A 153 20.90 -22.97 -23.34
N ALA A 154 22.20 -23.25 -23.37
CA ALA A 154 23.07 -23.28 -22.22
C ALA A 154 23.90 -21.99 -22.12
N LEU A 155 24.16 -21.56 -20.88
CA LEU A 155 25.14 -20.53 -20.52
C LEU A 155 26.25 -21.23 -19.73
N ILE A 156 27.48 -21.21 -20.25
CA ILE A 156 28.64 -21.93 -19.70
C ILE A 156 29.66 -20.90 -19.20
N PHE A 157 29.93 -20.94 -17.90
CA PHE A 157 30.85 -20.03 -17.22
C PHE A 157 32.24 -20.69 -17.09
N GLY A 158 33.30 -19.87 -16.98
CA GLY A 158 34.68 -20.35 -16.92
C GLY A 158 34.93 -21.31 -15.74
N SER A 159 34.23 -21.10 -14.62
CA SER A 159 34.23 -21.94 -13.42
C SER A 159 33.57 -23.33 -13.57
N GLY A 160 33.25 -23.77 -14.80
CA GLY A 160 32.59 -25.05 -15.05
C GLY A 160 31.10 -25.08 -14.71
N LYS A 161 30.53 -24.01 -14.13
CA LYS A 161 29.08 -23.92 -13.89
C LYS A 161 28.34 -23.72 -15.21
N MET A 162 27.27 -24.49 -15.42
CA MET A 162 26.42 -24.38 -16.60
C MET A 162 24.95 -24.20 -16.21
N VAL A 163 24.25 -23.27 -16.86
CA VAL A 163 22.80 -23.02 -16.72
C VAL A 163 22.12 -23.40 -18.03
N CYS A 164 21.17 -24.34 -18.00
CA CYS A 164 20.41 -24.78 -19.18
C CYS A 164 18.96 -24.24 -19.12
N THR A 165 18.44 -23.80 -20.25
CA THR A 165 17.13 -23.14 -20.40
C THR A 165 16.39 -23.57 -21.67
N GLY A 166 15.05 -23.44 -21.69
CA GLY A 166 14.20 -23.69 -22.85
C GLY A 166 13.57 -25.09 -22.91
N ALA A 167 13.86 -25.96 -21.94
CA ALA A 167 13.28 -27.31 -21.88
C ALA A 167 11.81 -27.26 -21.43
N LYS A 168 10.96 -28.11 -22.01
CA LYS A 168 9.53 -28.23 -21.64
C LYS A 168 9.20 -29.39 -20.69
N SER A 169 10.12 -30.34 -20.52
CA SER A 169 10.02 -31.42 -19.53
C SER A 169 11.33 -31.57 -18.77
N GLU A 170 11.23 -32.15 -17.57
CA GLU A 170 12.36 -32.34 -16.65
C GLU A 170 13.41 -33.27 -17.25
N GLU A 171 12.95 -34.36 -17.88
CA GLU A 171 13.77 -35.25 -18.72
C GLU A 171 14.47 -34.53 -19.86
N ALA A 172 13.76 -33.66 -20.62
CA ALA A 172 14.38 -32.89 -21.70
C ALA A 172 15.43 -31.90 -21.16
N SER A 173 15.25 -31.37 -19.95
CA SER A 173 16.23 -30.52 -19.26
C SER A 173 17.49 -31.31 -18.89
N LEU A 174 17.32 -32.52 -18.34
CA LEU A 174 18.41 -33.44 -18.01
C LEU A 174 19.15 -33.93 -19.27
N GLN A 175 18.43 -34.33 -20.31
CA GLN A 175 18.99 -34.73 -21.60
C GLN A 175 19.76 -33.59 -22.27
N ALA A 176 19.24 -32.36 -22.23
CA ALA A 176 19.93 -31.17 -22.73
C ALA A 176 21.26 -30.95 -21.98
N ALA A 177 21.21 -30.89 -20.65
CA ALA A 177 22.40 -30.69 -19.82
C ALA A 177 23.47 -31.78 -20.06
N ARG A 178 23.06 -33.05 -20.20
CA ARG A 178 23.95 -34.17 -20.56
C ARG A 178 24.55 -34.00 -21.97
N ARG A 179 23.76 -33.58 -22.97
CA ARG A 179 24.25 -33.30 -24.33
C ARG A 179 25.27 -32.17 -24.35
N TYR A 180 25.04 -31.07 -23.64
CA TYR A 180 26.02 -29.98 -23.52
C TYR A 180 27.30 -30.42 -22.81
N ALA A 181 27.21 -31.17 -21.70
CA ALA A 181 28.38 -31.72 -21.02
C ALA A 181 29.21 -32.64 -21.94
N ARG A 182 28.56 -33.48 -22.75
CA ARG A 182 29.24 -34.35 -23.73
C ARG A 182 29.87 -33.58 -24.89
N VAL A 183 29.34 -32.42 -25.28
CA VAL A 183 30.00 -31.51 -26.23
C VAL A 183 31.29 -30.94 -25.62
N ILE A 184 31.25 -30.46 -24.37
CA ILE A 184 32.45 -29.94 -23.69
C ILE A 184 33.53 -31.03 -23.51
N GLN A 185 33.15 -32.26 -23.17
CA GLN A 185 34.07 -33.41 -23.17
C GLN A 185 34.73 -33.64 -24.55
N LYS A 186 33.95 -33.56 -25.64
CA LYS A 186 34.47 -33.72 -27.01
C LYS A 186 35.42 -32.60 -27.47
N LEU A 187 35.50 -31.47 -26.75
CA LEU A 187 36.46 -30.39 -27.00
C LEU A 187 37.79 -30.58 -26.22
N GLY A 188 37.94 -31.69 -25.50
CA GLY A 188 39.15 -32.04 -24.75
C GLY A 188 39.18 -31.52 -23.31
N PHE A 189 38.06 -31.06 -22.75
CA PHE A 189 37.98 -30.65 -21.34
C PHE A 189 37.54 -31.82 -20.45
N PRO A 190 38.12 -32.02 -19.25
CA PRO A 190 37.84 -33.13 -18.34
C PRO A 190 36.50 -32.96 -17.56
N ALA A 191 35.43 -32.60 -18.27
CA ALA A 191 34.15 -32.25 -17.68
C ALA A 191 33.40 -33.47 -17.10
N LYS A 192 33.02 -33.38 -15.82
CA LYS A 192 32.26 -34.39 -15.06
C LYS A 192 30.86 -33.85 -14.76
N PHE A 193 29.81 -34.62 -15.04
CA PHE A 193 28.42 -34.20 -14.80
C PHE A 193 28.07 -34.30 -13.31
N LYS A 194 28.11 -33.18 -12.58
CA LYS A 194 27.79 -33.09 -11.13
C LYS A 194 26.67 -32.09 -10.85
N ASP A 195 26.03 -32.21 -9.69
CA ASP A 195 25.12 -31.18 -9.14
C ASP A 195 23.98 -30.73 -10.05
N PHE A 196 23.39 -31.63 -10.85
CA PHE A 196 22.20 -31.31 -11.64
C PHE A 196 21.02 -30.98 -10.73
N LYS A 197 20.54 -29.73 -10.78
CA LYS A 197 19.44 -29.22 -9.96
C LYS A 197 18.52 -28.34 -10.81
N ILE A 198 17.21 -28.53 -10.67
CA ILE A 198 16.21 -27.60 -11.23
C ILE A 198 16.18 -26.35 -10.34
N GLN A 199 16.21 -25.18 -10.96
CA GLN A 199 16.22 -23.88 -10.27
C GLN A 199 14.89 -23.16 -10.38
N ASN A 200 14.18 -23.31 -11.51
CA ASN A 200 12.88 -22.68 -11.75
C ASN A 200 12.10 -23.44 -12.83
N MET A 201 10.80 -23.61 -12.63
CA MET A 201 9.84 -24.18 -13.57
C MET A 201 8.72 -23.16 -13.84
N VAL A 202 8.35 -23.02 -15.12
CA VAL A 202 7.31 -22.09 -15.57
C VAL A 202 6.12 -22.88 -16.11
N GLY A 203 4.99 -22.78 -15.41
CA GLY A 203 3.70 -23.31 -15.82
C GLY A 203 2.86 -22.26 -16.56
N SER A 204 1.97 -22.71 -17.44
CA SER A 204 0.96 -21.85 -18.08
C SER A 204 -0.35 -22.61 -18.24
N VAL A 205 -1.46 -21.94 -17.90
CA VAL A 205 -2.82 -22.46 -17.96
C VAL A 205 -3.76 -21.36 -18.48
N ASP A 206 -4.88 -21.77 -19.06
CA ASP A 206 -5.90 -20.88 -19.62
C ASP A 206 -7.26 -21.35 -19.10
N VAL A 207 -7.84 -20.58 -18.17
CA VAL A 207 -9.07 -20.97 -17.45
C VAL A 207 -10.35 -20.82 -18.28
N LYS A 208 -10.24 -20.39 -19.55
CA LYS A 208 -11.34 -20.29 -20.53
C LYS A 208 -12.45 -19.30 -20.20
N PHE A 209 -12.28 -18.45 -19.19
CA PHE A 209 -13.18 -17.34 -18.87
C PHE A 209 -12.40 -16.05 -18.58
N PRO A 210 -12.97 -14.86 -18.87
CA PRO A 210 -12.33 -13.60 -18.54
C PRO A 210 -12.31 -13.35 -17.02
N ILE A 211 -11.25 -12.74 -16.52
CA ILE A 211 -11.01 -12.48 -15.09
C ILE A 211 -11.07 -10.97 -14.85
N ARG A 212 -11.87 -10.51 -13.87
CA ARG A 212 -11.83 -9.12 -13.40
C ARG A 212 -10.63 -8.95 -12.48
N LEU A 213 -9.51 -8.45 -13.00
CA LEU A 213 -8.26 -8.30 -12.23
C LEU A 213 -8.45 -7.29 -11.08
N GLU A 214 -9.25 -6.26 -11.30
CA GLU A 214 -9.60 -5.22 -10.34
C GLU A 214 -10.29 -5.84 -9.11
N ALA A 215 -11.24 -6.76 -9.34
CA ALA A 215 -11.94 -7.49 -8.29
C ALA A 215 -11.04 -8.51 -7.58
N LEU A 216 -9.96 -8.98 -8.23
CA LEU A 216 -8.95 -9.86 -7.63
C LEU A 216 -7.97 -9.08 -6.75
N VAL A 217 -7.60 -7.84 -7.11
CA VAL A 217 -6.88 -6.93 -6.20
C VAL A 217 -7.71 -6.67 -4.96
N LEU A 218 -8.96 -6.22 -5.11
CA LEU A 218 -9.81 -5.84 -3.98
C LEU A 218 -10.01 -6.96 -2.95
N LYS A 219 -10.04 -8.23 -3.40
CA LYS A 219 -10.20 -9.39 -2.50
C LYS A 219 -8.88 -9.93 -1.92
N HIS A 220 -7.74 -9.68 -2.55
CA HIS A 220 -6.44 -10.26 -2.18
C HIS A 220 -5.29 -9.24 -2.22
N TYR A 221 -5.53 -7.97 -1.86
CA TYR A 221 -4.59 -6.85 -2.09
C TYR A 221 -3.18 -7.10 -1.53
N GLN A 222 -3.07 -7.75 -0.36
CA GLN A 222 -1.80 -8.12 0.28
C GLN A 222 -0.92 -9.06 -0.58
N PHE A 223 -1.54 -9.80 -1.50
CA PHE A 223 -0.87 -10.74 -2.41
C PHE A 223 -0.83 -10.23 -3.86
N CYS A 224 -1.57 -9.15 -4.19
CA CYS A 224 -1.80 -8.67 -5.55
C CYS A 224 -1.06 -7.35 -5.83
N SER A 225 -0.29 -7.29 -6.92
CA SER A 225 0.21 -6.03 -7.50
C SER A 225 -0.33 -5.87 -8.92
N TYR A 226 -1.08 -4.81 -9.19
CA TYR A 226 -1.71 -4.55 -10.49
C TYR A 226 -1.73 -3.05 -10.78
N GLU A 227 -0.84 -2.65 -11.68
CA GLU A 227 -0.73 -1.28 -12.19
C GLU A 227 -0.82 -1.39 -13.72
N PRO A 228 -2.02 -1.31 -14.32
CA PRO A 228 -2.24 -1.65 -15.73
C PRO A 228 -1.40 -0.80 -16.70
N GLU A 229 -1.12 0.45 -16.33
CA GLU A 229 -0.24 1.38 -17.06
C GLU A 229 1.23 0.92 -17.13
N LEU A 230 1.71 0.15 -16.12
CA LEU A 230 3.08 -0.38 -16.10
C LEU A 230 3.15 -1.83 -16.60
N PHE A 231 2.11 -2.64 -16.33
CA PHE A 231 2.05 -4.03 -16.74
C PHE A 231 0.59 -4.54 -16.89
N PRO A 232 0.17 -5.07 -18.07
CA PRO A 232 -1.22 -5.41 -18.37
C PRO A 232 -1.69 -6.76 -17.78
N GLY A 233 -1.15 -7.16 -16.63
CA GLY A 233 -1.50 -8.38 -15.91
C GLY A 233 -1.29 -8.21 -14.42
N LEU A 234 -2.08 -8.89 -13.61
CA LEU A 234 -1.95 -8.88 -12.15
C LEU A 234 -0.82 -9.83 -11.74
N ILE A 235 0.05 -9.36 -10.85
CA ILE A 235 1.09 -10.16 -10.21
C ILE A 235 0.54 -10.66 -8.87
N TYR A 236 0.29 -11.96 -8.75
CA TYR A 236 -0.16 -12.60 -7.51
C TYR A 236 1.01 -13.33 -6.86
N ARG A 237 1.29 -13.03 -5.59
CA ARG A 237 2.39 -13.60 -4.80
C ARG A 237 1.82 -14.60 -3.81
N MET A 238 1.86 -15.88 -4.17
CA MET A 238 1.43 -16.96 -3.27
C MET A 238 2.57 -17.27 -2.29
N MET A 239 2.27 -17.27 -0.99
CA MET A 239 3.25 -17.57 0.06
C MET A 239 3.51 -19.09 0.16
N HIS A 240 2.45 -19.90 0.08
CA HIS A 240 2.51 -21.36 0.20
C HIS A 240 1.68 -22.03 -0.92
N PRO A 241 2.31 -22.79 -1.84
CA PRO A 241 3.76 -22.79 -2.12
C PRO A 241 4.26 -21.43 -2.62
N LYS A 242 5.57 -21.14 -2.47
CA LYS A 242 6.16 -19.82 -2.72
C LYS A 242 6.32 -19.52 -4.22
N ILE A 243 5.22 -19.18 -4.87
CA ILE A 243 5.09 -19.03 -6.33
C ILE A 243 4.52 -17.65 -6.69
N VAL A 244 5.02 -17.07 -7.79
CA VAL A 244 4.48 -15.85 -8.39
C VAL A 244 3.68 -16.21 -9.64
N LEU A 245 2.40 -15.84 -9.65
CA LEU A 245 1.49 -16.02 -10.77
C LEU A 245 1.28 -14.68 -11.50
N LEU A 246 1.24 -14.72 -12.82
CA LEU A 246 0.87 -13.59 -13.68
C LEU A 246 -0.49 -13.88 -14.30
N ILE A 247 -1.50 -13.11 -13.93
CA ILE A 247 -2.92 -13.37 -14.22
C ILE A 247 -3.42 -12.27 -15.16
N PHE A 248 -3.94 -12.66 -16.32
CA PHE A 248 -4.38 -11.73 -17.37
C PHE A 248 -5.91 -11.71 -17.49
N VAL A 249 -6.48 -10.55 -17.83
CA VAL A 249 -7.93 -10.36 -18.08
C VAL A 249 -8.52 -11.43 -19.01
N SER A 250 -7.71 -11.92 -19.95
CA SER A 250 -8.04 -12.97 -20.93
C SER A 250 -8.26 -14.39 -20.36
N GLY A 251 -8.07 -14.63 -19.06
CA GLY A 251 -8.16 -15.98 -18.46
C GLY A 251 -6.84 -16.77 -18.49
N LYS A 252 -5.77 -16.22 -19.07
CA LYS A 252 -4.43 -16.82 -19.06
C LYS A 252 -3.74 -16.57 -17.72
N VAL A 253 -3.12 -17.61 -17.18
CA VAL A 253 -2.34 -17.58 -15.93
C VAL A 253 -0.99 -18.24 -16.16
N VAL A 254 0.09 -17.56 -15.80
CA VAL A 254 1.47 -18.06 -15.91
C VAL A 254 2.05 -18.18 -14.50
N LEU A 255 2.48 -19.38 -14.09
CA LEU A 255 3.01 -19.67 -12.77
C LEU A 255 4.55 -19.75 -12.83
N THR A 256 5.25 -19.11 -11.91
CA THR A 256 6.72 -18.99 -11.91
C THR A 256 7.31 -19.09 -10.51
N GLY A 257 8.55 -19.59 -10.40
CA GLY A 257 9.28 -19.70 -9.12
C GLY A 257 9.25 -21.09 -8.49
N ALA A 258 8.45 -22.01 -9.01
CA ALA A 258 8.44 -23.41 -8.60
C ALA A 258 9.78 -24.10 -8.89
N LYS A 259 10.18 -25.03 -8.02
CA LYS A 259 11.31 -25.95 -8.22
C LYS A 259 10.84 -27.36 -8.60
N VAL A 260 9.62 -27.74 -8.23
CA VAL A 260 9.03 -29.07 -8.43
C VAL A 260 7.67 -28.94 -9.10
N ARG A 261 7.34 -29.84 -10.06
CA ARG A 261 6.07 -29.80 -10.79
C ARG A 261 4.84 -29.76 -9.87
N ARG A 262 4.86 -30.51 -8.76
CA ARG A 262 3.76 -30.57 -7.77
C ARG A 262 3.33 -29.18 -7.28
N GLU A 263 4.29 -28.29 -7.01
CA GLU A 263 4.02 -26.93 -6.52
C GLU A 263 3.20 -26.10 -7.52
N ILE A 264 3.38 -26.33 -8.82
CA ILE A 264 2.61 -25.64 -9.88
C ILE A 264 1.16 -26.13 -9.91
N HIS A 265 0.93 -27.44 -9.75
CA HIS A 265 -0.42 -27.98 -9.66
C HIS A 265 -1.14 -27.50 -8.40
N GLU A 266 -0.45 -27.57 -7.26
CA GLU A 266 -0.97 -27.14 -5.95
C GLU A 266 -1.30 -25.63 -5.92
N ALA A 267 -0.42 -24.77 -6.47
CA ALA A 267 -0.70 -23.34 -6.62
C ALA A 267 -1.89 -23.06 -7.55
N PHE A 268 -2.12 -23.91 -8.56
CA PHE A 268 -3.29 -23.78 -9.42
C PHE A 268 -4.58 -24.24 -8.73
N GLU A 269 -4.56 -25.38 -8.02
CA GLU A 269 -5.71 -25.84 -7.22
C GLU A 269 -6.11 -24.81 -6.15
N ARG A 270 -5.13 -24.14 -5.51
CA ARG A 270 -5.37 -23.07 -4.53
C ARG A 270 -5.96 -21.79 -5.16
N ILE A 271 -5.51 -21.36 -6.34
CA ILE A 271 -5.98 -20.10 -6.95
C ILE A 271 -7.27 -20.26 -7.78
N TYR A 272 -7.52 -21.43 -8.38
CA TYR A 272 -8.62 -21.62 -9.34
C TYR A 272 -10.03 -21.31 -8.77
N PRO A 273 -10.39 -21.70 -7.52
CA PRO A 273 -11.66 -21.30 -6.90
C PRO A 273 -11.80 -19.77 -6.78
N ILE A 274 -10.73 -19.07 -6.40
CA ILE A 274 -10.70 -17.61 -6.29
C ILE A 274 -10.97 -16.97 -7.67
N LEU A 275 -10.32 -17.47 -8.73
CA LEU A 275 -10.54 -17.00 -10.10
C LEU A 275 -11.99 -17.24 -10.57
N LYS A 276 -12.59 -18.38 -10.20
CA LYS A 276 -13.99 -18.70 -10.51
C LYS A 276 -14.96 -17.70 -9.87
N VAL A 277 -14.64 -17.19 -8.67
CA VAL A 277 -15.41 -16.14 -7.94
C VAL A 277 -15.24 -14.75 -8.56
N VAL A 278 -14.09 -14.41 -9.16
CA VAL A 278 -13.86 -13.12 -9.86
C VAL A 278 -14.05 -13.18 -11.38
N ARG A 279 -14.74 -14.23 -11.87
CA ARG A 279 -15.10 -14.38 -13.28
C ARG A 279 -15.89 -13.17 -13.78
N GLY A 280 -15.41 -12.52 -14.84
CA GLY A 280 -16.16 -11.47 -15.51
C GLY A 280 -17.45 -12.03 -16.12
N ARG A 281 -18.55 -11.27 -16.03
CA ARG A 281 -19.72 -11.48 -16.90
C ARG A 281 -19.25 -11.26 -18.33
N GLY A 282 -18.95 -12.34 -19.04
CA GLY A 282 -18.43 -12.27 -20.41
C GLY A 282 -19.47 -11.62 -21.31
N THR A 283 -19.03 -10.69 -22.15
CA THR A 283 -19.87 -10.16 -23.23
C THR A 283 -20.22 -11.30 -24.18
N SER A 284 -21.48 -11.73 -24.15
CA SER A 284 -22.01 -12.78 -25.00
C SER A 284 -22.04 -12.31 -26.45
N ARG A 285 -20.92 -12.50 -27.16
CA ARG A 285 -20.94 -12.55 -28.63
C ARG A 285 -21.98 -13.60 -29.02
N GLY A 286 -23.10 -13.12 -29.56
CA GLY A 286 -24.27 -13.95 -29.80
C GLY A 286 -23.93 -15.17 -30.66
N ARG A 287 -24.21 -16.36 -30.14
CA ARG A 287 -24.42 -17.54 -30.99
C ARG A 287 -25.74 -17.33 -31.74
N GLY A 288 -25.68 -16.63 -32.87
CA GLY A 288 -26.78 -16.63 -33.83
C GLY A 288 -27.06 -18.06 -34.25
N GLY A 289 -28.32 -18.50 -34.13
CA GLY A 289 -28.72 -19.87 -34.43
C GLY A 289 -28.70 -20.15 -35.93
N GLY A 290 -27.67 -20.85 -36.41
CA GLY A 290 -27.61 -21.38 -37.79
C GLY A 290 -27.88 -22.88 -37.80
N ARG A 291 -29.05 -23.31 -38.31
CA ARG A 291 -29.38 -24.73 -38.50
C ARG A 291 -28.54 -25.32 -39.63
N GLY A 292 -27.61 -26.22 -39.33
CA GLY A 292 -26.87 -26.98 -40.34
C GLY A 292 -27.71 -28.12 -40.93
N ARG A 293 -28.07 -28.03 -42.22
CA ARG A 293 -28.64 -29.15 -43.01
C ARG A 293 -27.98 -29.20 -44.39
N GLY A 294 -27.27 -30.30 -44.67
CA GLY A 294 -27.02 -30.83 -46.02
C GLY A 294 -26.01 -30.10 -46.92
N GLY A 295 -25.32 -30.87 -47.77
CA GLY A 295 -24.46 -30.38 -48.87
C GLY A 295 -23.03 -29.97 -48.46
N GLY A 296 -21.94 -30.43 -49.09
CA GLY A 296 -21.79 -31.50 -50.08
C GLY A 296 -21.11 -31.08 -51.39
N ARG A 297 -19.87 -31.56 -51.61
CA ARG A 297 -19.09 -31.61 -52.88
C ARG A 297 -18.94 -30.30 -53.69
N GLY A 298 -17.71 -29.86 -54.00
CA GLY A 298 -17.51 -28.80 -55.02
C GLY A 298 -16.05 -28.41 -55.31
N ARG A 299 -15.58 -28.74 -56.51
CA ARG A 299 -14.22 -28.50 -57.03
C ARG A 299 -13.89 -27.03 -57.32
N GLY A 300 -12.64 -26.63 -57.02
CA GLY A 300 -11.74 -25.98 -57.99
C GLY A 300 -11.84 -24.45 -58.25
N GLY A 301 -10.91 -23.95 -59.07
CA GLY A 301 -10.87 -22.57 -59.60
C GLY A 301 -9.82 -21.67 -58.93
N GLY A 302 -8.67 -21.44 -59.57
CA GLY A 302 -7.58 -20.59 -59.05
C GLY A 302 -7.36 -19.28 -59.84
N ARG A 303 -6.25 -18.59 -59.52
CA ARG A 303 -5.76 -17.30 -60.09
C ARG A 303 -6.59 -16.06 -59.67
N GLY A 304 -6.03 -14.85 -59.59
CA GLY A 304 -4.61 -14.47 -59.55
C GLY A 304 -4.28 -13.10 -60.15
N ARG A 305 -3.70 -12.19 -59.34
CA ARG A 305 -3.20 -10.83 -59.69
C ARG A 305 -4.26 -9.77 -60.03
N GLY A 306 -3.94 -8.49 -59.81
CA GLY A 306 -4.71 -7.34 -60.33
C GLY A 306 -4.48 -6.04 -59.54
N ARG A 307 -3.85 -5.03 -60.15
CA ARG A 307 -3.70 -3.66 -59.61
C ARG A 307 -4.91 -2.80 -60.00
N GLY A 308 -5.26 -1.77 -59.23
CA GLY A 308 -6.23 -0.73 -59.63
C GLY A 308 -6.32 0.43 -58.64
N ARG A 309 -6.55 1.66 -59.11
CA ARG A 309 -6.69 2.91 -58.32
C ARG A 309 -7.58 3.90 -59.09
N SER A 310 -8.37 4.71 -58.37
CA SER A 310 -9.40 5.63 -58.89
C SER A 310 -10.62 4.92 -59.54
N THR A 311 -11.81 5.53 -59.65
CA THR A 311 -12.16 6.96 -59.47
C THR A 311 -13.50 7.16 -58.70
N VAL A 312 -13.84 8.41 -58.41
CA VAL A 312 -15.02 8.89 -57.63
C VAL A 312 -16.35 8.72 -58.39
N THR A 313 -17.44 8.39 -57.67
CA THR A 313 -18.83 8.92 -57.83
C THR A 313 -19.78 8.31 -56.77
N GLY A 314 -20.97 8.90 -56.54
CA GLY A 314 -22.12 8.16 -55.95
C GLY A 314 -22.52 8.40 -54.49
N ARG A 315 -23.20 9.52 -54.23
CA ARG A 315 -24.02 9.91 -53.04
C ARG A 315 -24.45 8.83 -52.00
N GLY A 316 -24.19 9.12 -50.72
CA GLY A 316 -25.08 8.85 -49.56
C GLY A 316 -24.97 7.49 -48.84
N GLY A 317 -25.15 7.37 -47.52
CA GLY A 317 -25.13 8.39 -46.45
C GLY A 317 -26.04 8.12 -45.24
N ARG A 318 -25.49 7.86 -44.04
CA ARG A 318 -26.07 8.20 -42.71
C ARG A 318 -25.16 7.87 -41.51
N ARG A 319 -25.02 8.86 -40.60
CA ARG A 319 -24.73 8.79 -39.15
C ARG A 319 -23.66 7.82 -38.61
N SER A 320 -22.46 8.37 -38.33
CA SER A 320 -21.55 7.87 -37.28
C SER A 320 -21.37 8.94 -36.18
N GLY A 321 -22.38 9.12 -35.33
CA GLY A 321 -22.41 10.20 -34.31
C GLY A 321 -21.90 9.85 -32.92
N SER A 322 -21.71 8.56 -32.59
CA SER A 322 -21.51 8.10 -31.21
C SER A 322 -20.07 8.21 -30.67
N ARG A 323 -19.06 8.45 -31.53
CA ARG A 323 -17.64 8.31 -31.16
C ARG A 323 -16.91 9.63 -30.88
N VAL A 324 -17.41 10.76 -31.39
CA VAL A 324 -16.78 12.09 -31.23
C VAL A 324 -17.17 12.73 -29.91
N ALA A 325 -18.45 12.67 -29.51
CA ALA A 325 -18.91 13.22 -28.23
C ALA A 325 -18.14 12.65 -27.02
N ARG A 326 -17.64 11.40 -27.13
CA ARG A 326 -16.88 10.73 -26.07
C ARG A 326 -15.38 11.06 -26.04
N SER A 327 -14.80 11.58 -27.13
CA SER A 327 -13.46 12.20 -27.06
C SER A 327 -13.60 13.63 -26.53
N VAL A 328 -14.50 14.42 -27.11
CA VAL A 328 -14.75 15.82 -26.70
C VAL A 328 -15.04 15.92 -25.20
N ALA A 329 -15.87 15.05 -24.62
CA ALA A 329 -16.11 15.06 -23.18
C ALA A 329 -14.84 14.79 -22.34
N MET A 330 -13.96 13.88 -22.77
CA MET A 330 -12.69 13.61 -22.06
C MET A 330 -11.69 14.76 -22.26
N ASP A 331 -11.64 15.35 -23.46
CA ASP A 331 -10.82 16.52 -23.76
C ASP A 331 -11.30 17.74 -22.93
N THR A 332 -12.62 17.92 -22.74
CA THR A 332 -13.20 18.99 -21.90
C THR A 332 -12.96 18.76 -20.41
N GLU A 333 -13.11 17.53 -19.88
CA GLU A 333 -12.73 17.23 -18.49
C GLU A 333 -11.23 17.45 -18.24
N GLN A 334 -10.36 17.13 -19.21
CA GLN A 334 -8.92 17.37 -19.10
C GLN A 334 -8.57 18.86 -19.22
N GLN A 335 -9.23 19.62 -20.10
CA GLN A 335 -9.05 21.07 -20.20
C GLN A 335 -9.53 21.78 -18.92
N ALA A 336 -10.72 21.47 -18.41
CA ALA A 336 -11.25 22.05 -17.17
C ALA A 336 -10.31 21.80 -15.96
N ASN A 337 -9.81 20.57 -15.80
CA ASN A 337 -8.83 20.25 -14.76
C ASN A 337 -7.48 20.95 -14.97
N THR A 338 -7.10 21.28 -16.20
CA THR A 338 -5.84 21.99 -16.49
C THR A 338 -5.96 23.48 -16.18
N THR A 339 -7.05 24.13 -16.61
CA THR A 339 -7.30 25.56 -16.35
C THR A 339 -7.51 25.86 -14.86
N ALA A 340 -8.08 24.91 -14.10
CA ALA A 340 -8.23 25.04 -12.64
C ALA A 340 -6.89 25.01 -11.87
N LEU A 341 -5.80 24.53 -12.47
CA LEU A 341 -4.49 24.40 -11.81
C LEU A 341 -3.55 25.59 -12.06
N THR A 342 -3.82 26.45 -13.04
CA THR A 342 -2.98 27.62 -13.35
C THR A 342 -3.27 28.83 -12.46
N ASN A 343 -4.43 28.87 -11.83
CA ASN A 343 -4.95 30.02 -11.09
C ASN A 343 -4.96 29.79 -9.57
N LEU A 344 -4.06 28.94 -9.06
CA LEU A 344 -3.91 28.68 -7.63
C LEU A 344 -3.15 29.84 -6.95
N ASP A 345 -3.83 30.58 -6.07
CA ASP A 345 -3.22 31.54 -5.16
C ASP A 345 -3.41 31.08 -3.70
N ILE A 346 -2.29 30.99 -2.98
CA ILE A 346 -2.22 30.65 -1.56
C ILE A 346 -2.93 31.67 -0.66
N ASN A 347 -3.10 32.91 -1.13
CA ASN A 347 -3.84 33.95 -0.42
C ASN A 347 -5.36 33.74 -0.55
N THR A 348 -5.87 33.31 -1.71
CA THR A 348 -7.32 33.16 -1.96
C THR A 348 -7.90 31.84 -1.46
N ASP A 349 -7.27 30.70 -1.77
CA ASP A 349 -7.65 29.40 -1.19
C ASP A 349 -6.41 28.49 -1.08
N PRO A 350 -5.90 28.22 0.14
CA PRO A 350 -4.74 27.38 0.33
C PRO A 350 -5.07 25.87 0.41
N LYS A 351 -6.36 25.46 0.51
CA LYS A 351 -6.75 24.04 0.63
C LYS A 351 -6.30 23.16 -0.56
N PRO A 352 -6.40 23.59 -1.84
CA PRO A 352 -6.12 22.74 -2.99
C PRO A 352 -4.68 22.22 -3.00
N TYR A 353 -3.70 23.00 -2.49
CA TYR A 353 -2.30 22.57 -2.41
C TYR A 353 -2.07 21.29 -1.60
N PHE A 354 -3.01 20.93 -0.71
CA PHE A 354 -2.87 19.80 0.21
C PHE A 354 -3.81 18.64 -0.13
N VAL A 355 -4.97 18.93 -0.72
CA VAL A 355 -6.04 17.98 -1.03
C VAL A 355 -6.06 17.56 -2.51
N ASN A 356 -5.71 18.44 -3.45
CA ASN A 356 -5.79 18.13 -4.89
C ASN A 356 -4.56 17.33 -5.36
N PRO A 357 -4.73 16.07 -5.84
CA PRO A 357 -3.61 15.21 -6.22
C PRO A 357 -2.84 15.71 -7.45
N ASN A 358 -3.39 16.65 -8.23
CA ASN A 358 -2.78 17.15 -9.46
C ASN A 358 -1.74 18.27 -9.23
N VAL A 359 -1.70 18.89 -8.05
CA VAL A 359 -0.76 19.97 -7.69
C VAL A 359 0.70 19.51 -7.85
N THR A 360 1.57 20.38 -8.38
CA THR A 360 2.97 20.05 -8.69
C THR A 360 3.93 20.59 -7.63
N LEU A 361 5.15 20.04 -7.54
CA LEU A 361 6.19 20.54 -6.63
C LEU A 361 6.49 22.04 -6.88
N ASP A 362 6.45 22.51 -8.12
CA ASP A 362 6.65 23.92 -8.44
C ASP A 362 5.55 24.82 -7.88
N HIS A 363 4.28 24.35 -7.82
CA HIS A 363 3.20 25.10 -7.15
C HIS A 363 3.44 25.21 -5.63
N HIS A 364 4.00 24.16 -4.99
CA HIS A 364 4.40 24.22 -3.58
C HIS A 364 5.57 25.18 -3.33
N ILE A 365 6.56 25.22 -4.24
CA ILE A 365 7.68 26.17 -4.20
C ILE A 365 7.17 27.61 -4.33
N GLN A 366 6.24 27.85 -5.26
CA GLN A 366 5.60 29.16 -5.44
C GLN A 366 4.83 29.57 -4.18
N ALA A 367 3.93 28.72 -3.66
CA ALA A 367 3.13 29.04 -2.47
C ALA A 367 3.98 29.36 -1.22
N GLN A 368 5.02 28.57 -0.94
CA GLN A 368 5.98 28.84 0.15
C GLN A 368 6.82 30.12 -0.09
N THR A 369 6.87 30.63 -1.32
CA THR A 369 7.59 31.86 -1.68
C THR A 369 6.69 33.08 -1.66
N THR A 370 5.40 32.94 -2.02
CA THR A 370 4.40 34.00 -1.94
C THR A 370 3.98 34.29 -0.50
N ASN A 371 3.63 33.27 0.30
CA ASN A 371 3.19 33.48 1.68
C ASN A 371 3.46 32.24 2.54
N LEU A 372 4.65 32.19 3.17
CA LEU A 372 5.07 31.03 3.97
C LEU A 372 4.22 30.84 5.23
N SER A 373 3.86 31.91 5.94
CA SER A 373 3.06 31.82 7.17
C SER A 373 1.66 31.28 6.88
N ARG A 374 0.99 31.75 5.82
CA ARG A 374 -0.32 31.22 5.38
C ARG A 374 -0.22 29.79 4.86
N TYR A 375 0.86 29.44 4.16
CA TYR A 375 1.12 28.07 3.71
C TYR A 375 1.27 27.09 4.88
N LEU A 376 2.03 27.45 5.92
CA LEU A 376 2.19 26.62 7.12
C LEU A 376 0.92 26.59 7.97
N ALA A 377 0.25 27.74 8.13
CA ALA A 377 -1.03 27.80 8.83
C ALA A 377 -2.08 26.88 8.18
N ALA A 378 -2.18 26.87 6.84
CA ALA A 378 -3.05 25.93 6.12
C ALA A 378 -2.67 24.46 6.35
N PHE A 379 -1.39 24.12 6.27
CA PHE A 379 -0.91 22.74 6.47
C PHE A 379 -1.20 22.23 7.89
N PHE A 380 -0.89 23.03 8.91
CA PHE A 380 -1.09 22.63 10.31
C PHE A 380 -2.55 22.79 10.80
N SER A 381 -3.34 23.68 10.19
CA SER A 381 -4.80 23.74 10.40
C SER A 381 -5.52 22.52 9.80
N LEU A 382 -5.12 22.07 8.61
CA LEU A 382 -5.63 20.81 8.05
C LEU A 382 -5.22 19.61 8.91
N GLU A 383 -4.00 19.59 9.44
CA GLU A 383 -3.57 18.53 10.36
C GLU A 383 -4.37 18.51 11.68
N SER A 384 -4.54 19.66 12.34
CA SER A 384 -5.24 19.74 13.63
C SER A 384 -6.74 19.45 13.53
N ASN A 385 -7.35 19.77 12.38
CA ASN A 385 -8.71 19.35 12.04
C ASN A 385 -8.80 17.89 11.53
N SER A 386 -7.75 17.07 11.68
CA SER A 386 -7.69 15.67 11.25
C SER A 386 -8.01 15.42 9.76
N VAL A 387 -7.74 16.39 8.88
CA VAL A 387 -7.90 16.23 7.43
C VAL A 387 -6.70 15.49 6.84
N GLU A 388 -6.93 14.39 6.13
CA GLU A 388 -5.87 13.54 5.57
C GLU A 388 -5.08 14.24 4.43
N ILE A 389 -3.99 14.94 4.79
CA ILE A 389 -3.06 15.53 3.82
C ILE A 389 -2.34 14.41 3.06
N GLY A 390 -2.53 14.36 1.74
CA GLY A 390 -1.99 13.30 0.90
C GLY A 390 -0.45 13.22 0.95
N GLN A 391 0.09 11.99 0.98
CA GLN A 391 1.54 11.73 1.05
C GLN A 391 2.37 12.45 -0.05
N LYS A 392 1.78 12.73 -1.22
CA LYS A 392 2.39 13.56 -2.26
C LYS A 392 2.56 15.00 -1.80
N ALA A 393 1.51 15.64 -1.28
CA ALA A 393 1.55 17.01 -0.79
C ALA A 393 2.54 17.18 0.37
N LYS A 394 2.57 16.22 1.32
CA LYS A 394 3.60 16.18 2.39
C LYS A 394 5.02 16.14 1.79
N ALA A 395 5.29 15.19 0.89
CA ALA A 395 6.60 15.09 0.24
C ALA A 395 6.97 16.35 -0.59
N CYS A 396 5.99 17.01 -1.22
CA CYS A 396 6.21 18.26 -1.93
C CYS A 396 6.50 19.44 -0.98
N ALA A 397 5.84 19.53 0.17
CA ALA A 397 6.10 20.57 1.17
C ALA A 397 7.55 20.55 1.68
N LEU A 398 8.07 19.35 1.99
CA LEU A 398 9.47 19.16 2.40
C LEU A 398 10.45 19.40 1.26
N ALA A 399 10.15 18.92 0.05
CA ALA A 399 11.00 19.16 -1.12
C ALA A 399 11.05 20.65 -1.51
N ALA A 400 9.94 21.39 -1.36
CA ALA A 400 9.89 22.82 -1.64
C ALA A 400 10.77 23.64 -0.68
N ALA A 401 10.78 23.30 0.62
CA ALA A 401 11.69 23.90 1.59
C ALA A 401 13.17 23.67 1.21
N TRP A 402 13.53 22.45 0.78
CA TRP A 402 14.86 22.15 0.26
C TRP A 402 15.20 22.87 -1.06
N CYS A 403 14.25 23.05 -1.98
CA CYS A 403 14.44 23.83 -3.22
C CYS A 403 14.65 25.32 -2.93
N ARG A 404 13.95 25.87 -1.92
CA ARG A 404 14.10 27.24 -1.41
C ARG A 404 15.37 27.46 -0.57
N HIS A 405 16.19 26.42 -0.38
CA HIS A 405 17.34 26.41 0.53
C HIS A 405 17.01 26.69 2.01
N ASP A 406 15.73 26.60 2.41
CA ASP A 406 15.30 26.76 3.79
C ASP A 406 15.54 25.47 4.58
N HIS A 407 16.79 25.33 5.00
CA HIS A 407 17.26 24.22 5.80
C HIS A 407 16.75 24.25 7.25
N LYS A 408 16.28 25.41 7.76
CA LYS A 408 15.67 25.51 9.09
C LYS A 408 14.25 24.94 9.07
N LEU A 409 13.41 25.41 8.16
CA LEU A 409 12.07 24.88 7.95
C LEU A 409 12.10 23.37 7.68
N ALA A 410 12.98 22.93 6.77
CA ALA A 410 13.08 21.51 6.45
C ALA A 410 13.52 20.64 7.65
N ASN A 411 14.42 21.13 8.51
CA ASN A 411 14.76 20.46 9.78
C ASN A 411 13.55 20.37 10.72
N ASN A 412 12.78 21.45 10.86
CA ASN A 412 11.64 21.48 11.77
C ASN A 412 10.48 20.61 11.29
N LEU A 413 10.20 20.59 9.97
CA LEU A 413 9.28 19.61 9.37
C LEU A 413 9.75 18.16 9.67
N LEU A 414 11.04 17.86 9.53
CA LEU A 414 11.63 16.56 9.88
C LEU A 414 11.59 16.21 11.39
N ARG A 415 11.28 17.16 12.28
CA ARG A 415 11.02 16.85 13.70
C ARG A 415 9.65 16.17 13.88
N HIS A 416 8.63 16.54 13.11
CA HIS A 416 7.30 15.89 13.14
C HIS A 416 7.38 14.47 12.52
N ARG A 417 7.80 13.47 13.32
CA ARG A 417 7.95 12.06 12.91
C ARG A 417 6.67 11.51 12.28
N ARG A 418 5.52 11.92 12.82
CA ARG A 418 4.17 11.65 12.31
C ARG A 418 3.96 12.11 10.86
N LEU A 419 4.37 13.33 10.52
CA LEU A 419 4.10 13.88 9.19
C LEU A 419 5.10 13.44 8.13
N PHE A 420 6.37 13.24 8.52
CA PHE A 420 7.48 13.03 7.59
C PHE A 420 8.20 11.70 7.87
N THR A 421 7.52 10.60 7.57
CA THR A 421 8.10 9.26 7.65
C THR A 421 9.18 9.05 6.58
N LEU A 422 9.91 7.92 6.67
CA LEU A 422 10.79 7.42 5.61
C LEU A 422 10.17 7.48 4.20
N THR A 423 8.85 7.28 4.07
CA THR A 423 8.15 7.30 2.79
C THR A 423 8.11 8.69 2.19
N GLU A 424 7.77 9.71 2.98
CA GLU A 424 7.66 11.11 2.55
C GLU A 424 9.06 11.70 2.31
N VAL A 425 10.01 11.40 3.18
CA VAL A 425 11.44 11.77 3.02
C VAL A 425 12.00 11.17 1.73
N LEU A 426 11.81 9.86 1.48
CA LEU A 426 12.29 9.23 0.25
C LEU A 426 11.61 9.79 -1.01
N LYS A 427 10.30 10.08 -0.96
CA LYS A 427 9.58 10.71 -2.09
C LYS A 427 10.12 12.11 -2.39
N ALA A 428 10.28 12.95 -1.36
CA ALA A 428 10.84 14.28 -1.47
C ALA A 428 12.25 14.23 -2.11
N VAL A 429 13.13 13.39 -1.58
CA VAL A 429 14.49 13.19 -2.11
C VAL A 429 14.48 12.62 -3.53
N THR A 430 13.56 11.73 -3.87
CA THR A 430 13.46 11.15 -5.23
C THR A 430 13.07 12.20 -6.28
N MET A 431 12.22 13.17 -5.94
CA MET A 431 11.92 14.30 -6.83
C MET A 431 13.18 15.15 -7.09
N LEU A 432 13.97 15.41 -6.03
CA LEU A 432 15.23 16.17 -6.14
C LEU A 432 16.37 15.39 -6.84
N ASP A 433 16.37 14.06 -6.80
CA ASP A 433 17.33 13.17 -7.47
C ASP A 433 17.00 12.95 -8.96
N ALA A 434 15.80 13.32 -9.43
CA ALA A 434 15.37 13.13 -10.82
C ALA A 434 16.39 13.67 -11.84
N GLY A 435 16.97 14.86 -11.59
CA GLY A 435 18.01 15.45 -12.44
C GLY A 435 19.35 14.68 -12.49
N ARG A 436 19.64 13.81 -11.52
CA ARG A 436 20.76 12.85 -11.58
C ARG A 436 20.33 11.60 -12.35
N GLN A 437 19.12 11.09 -12.11
CA GLN A 437 18.61 9.89 -12.78
C GLN A 437 18.42 10.09 -14.29
N ILE A 438 17.93 11.24 -14.74
CA ILE A 438 17.84 11.60 -16.17
C ILE A 438 19.20 11.45 -16.85
N ARG A 439 20.25 12.11 -16.33
CA ARG A 439 21.63 12.02 -16.83
C ARG A 439 22.17 10.58 -16.83
N VAL A 440 21.79 9.76 -15.84
CA VAL A 440 22.12 8.33 -15.80
C VAL A 440 21.39 7.53 -16.88
N TYR A 441 20.10 7.80 -17.15
CA TYR A 441 19.35 7.16 -18.23
C TYR A 441 19.80 7.60 -19.62
N GLU A 442 20.11 8.88 -19.83
CA GLU A 442 20.73 9.41 -21.05
C GLU A 442 22.09 8.75 -21.33
N LYS A 443 22.96 8.64 -20.32
CA LYS A 443 24.26 7.96 -20.44
C LYS A 443 24.09 6.47 -20.75
N LYS A 444 23.01 5.83 -20.27
CA LYS A 444 22.61 4.46 -20.65
C LYS A 444 22.05 4.38 -22.08
N LEU A 445 21.29 5.39 -22.52
CA LEU A 445 20.71 5.50 -23.86
C LEU A 445 21.81 5.66 -24.93
N LYS A 446 22.68 6.68 -24.78
CA LYS A 446 23.84 6.93 -25.66
C LYS A 446 24.75 5.70 -25.74
N ARG A 447 24.99 4.98 -24.63
CA ARG A 447 25.76 3.71 -24.61
C ARG A 447 25.08 2.54 -25.35
N LEU A 448 23.75 2.54 -25.49
CA LEU A 448 23.01 1.52 -26.23
C LEU A 448 22.88 1.87 -27.72
N GLU A 449 22.84 3.15 -28.06
CA GLU A 449 22.82 3.65 -29.44
C GLU A 449 24.21 3.53 -30.10
N LEU A 450 25.29 3.80 -29.37
CA LEU A 450 26.69 3.52 -29.76
C LEU A 450 27.06 2.02 -29.78
N SER A 451 26.12 1.12 -29.47
CA SER A 451 26.40 -0.33 -29.42
C SER A 451 26.38 -0.95 -30.82
N LYS A 452 27.46 -1.64 -31.20
CA LYS A 452 27.55 -2.38 -32.49
C LYS A 452 26.46 -3.45 -32.69
N THR A 453 25.69 -3.80 -31.65
CA THR A 453 24.50 -4.65 -31.75
C THR A 453 23.23 -3.82 -31.61
N LYS A 454 22.38 -3.77 -32.66
CA LYS A 454 21.10 -3.02 -32.65
C LYS A 454 20.29 -3.33 -31.36
N PRO A 455 20.01 -2.34 -30.50
CA PRO A 455 19.27 -2.56 -29.27
C PRO A 455 17.80 -2.93 -29.56
N LYS A 456 17.18 -3.73 -28.68
CA LYS A 456 15.74 -4.03 -28.79
C LYS A 456 14.93 -2.74 -28.61
N VAL A 457 14.04 -2.44 -29.57
CA VAL A 457 13.15 -1.25 -29.54
C VAL A 457 12.40 -1.13 -28.21
N THR A 458 11.92 -2.25 -27.64
CA THR A 458 11.23 -2.28 -26.35
C THR A 458 12.11 -1.89 -25.15
N LYS A 459 13.45 -2.03 -25.24
CA LYS A 459 14.39 -1.53 -24.23
C LYS A 459 14.71 -0.05 -24.43
N LEU A 460 14.79 0.40 -25.70
CA LEU A 460 14.99 1.81 -26.03
C LEU A 460 13.79 2.65 -25.56
N GLY A 461 12.57 2.23 -25.91
CA GLY A 461 11.32 2.87 -25.50
C GLY A 461 11.21 2.97 -23.97
N LYS A 462 11.44 1.88 -23.23
CA LYS A 462 11.45 1.93 -21.75
C LYS A 462 12.47 2.91 -21.16
N ILE A 463 13.58 3.19 -21.82
CA ILE A 463 14.54 4.21 -21.35
C ILE A 463 14.05 5.62 -21.69
N LYS A 464 13.45 5.83 -22.86
CA LYS A 464 12.84 7.13 -23.23
C LYS A 464 11.66 7.46 -22.32
N ASN A 465 10.66 6.58 -22.19
CA ASN A 465 9.54 6.76 -21.27
C ASN A 465 9.97 7.05 -19.82
N ASN A 466 11.08 6.44 -19.34
CA ASN A 466 11.63 6.74 -18.02
C ASN A 466 12.23 8.16 -17.93
N ILE A 467 12.90 8.63 -18.98
CA ILE A 467 13.40 10.01 -19.08
C ILE A 467 12.22 10.98 -19.14
N ASP A 468 11.21 10.70 -19.96
CA ASP A 468 10.02 11.55 -20.12
C ASP A 468 9.23 11.67 -18.80
N ASN A 469 9.06 10.57 -18.06
CA ASN A 469 8.42 10.57 -16.74
C ASN A 469 9.25 11.27 -15.67
N LEU A 470 10.58 11.16 -15.71
CA LEU A 470 11.45 11.91 -14.79
C LEU A 470 11.50 13.40 -15.13
N ASN A 471 11.42 13.78 -16.40
CA ASN A 471 11.33 15.18 -16.83
C ASN A 471 10.02 15.84 -16.33
N LYS A 472 8.92 15.10 -16.24
CA LYS A 472 7.66 15.56 -15.63
C LYS A 472 7.70 15.66 -14.09
N LEU A 473 8.68 15.03 -13.44
CA LEU A 473 8.84 15.03 -11.98
C LEU A 473 9.96 15.96 -11.49
N LYS A 474 10.90 16.30 -12.38
CA LYS A 474 12.05 17.16 -12.11
C LYS A 474 11.55 18.59 -11.82
N PRO A 475 11.84 19.17 -10.65
CA PRO A 475 11.45 20.55 -10.35
C PRO A 475 12.15 21.57 -11.26
N SER A 476 11.58 22.77 -11.32
CA SER A 476 12.19 23.97 -11.92
C SER A 476 13.53 24.33 -11.27
N SER A 477 13.64 24.15 -9.96
CA SER A 477 14.74 24.60 -9.10
C SER A 477 15.11 23.54 -8.04
N GLY A 478 16.31 23.64 -7.47
CA GLY A 478 16.80 22.69 -6.47
C GLY A 478 17.32 21.35 -7.04
N SER A 479 17.96 20.56 -6.17
CA SER A 479 18.44 19.19 -6.47
C SER A 479 18.83 18.45 -5.19
N ALA A 480 19.04 17.12 -5.28
CA ALA A 480 19.53 16.29 -4.18
C ALA A 480 21.01 16.61 -3.87
N SER A 481 21.22 17.74 -3.18
CA SER A 481 22.55 18.31 -2.92
C SER A 481 23.25 17.68 -1.71
N GLY A 482 24.56 17.91 -1.59
CA GLY A 482 25.34 17.51 -0.41
C GLY A 482 24.84 18.14 0.90
N ALA A 483 24.16 19.30 0.83
CA ALA A 483 23.47 19.89 1.98
C ALA A 483 22.23 19.07 2.36
N VAL A 484 21.32 18.79 1.42
CA VAL A 484 20.13 17.93 1.65
C VAL A 484 20.54 16.58 2.25
N ALA A 485 21.58 15.94 1.71
CA ALA A 485 22.15 14.70 2.25
C ALA A 485 22.74 14.86 3.67
N ARG A 486 23.25 16.03 4.06
CA ARG A 486 23.70 16.33 5.43
C ARG A 486 22.52 16.41 6.40
N HIS A 487 21.42 17.06 6.02
CA HIS A 487 20.21 17.17 6.85
C HIS A 487 19.55 15.81 7.07
N ILE A 488 19.46 14.96 6.03
CA ILE A 488 18.91 13.61 6.18
C ILE A 488 19.78 12.73 7.09
N ARG A 489 21.13 12.87 7.04
CA ARG A 489 22.03 12.18 7.99
C ARG A 489 21.88 12.65 9.44
N HIS A 490 21.47 13.90 9.68
CA HIS A 490 21.12 14.35 11.02
C HIS A 490 19.79 13.72 11.48
N TRP A 491 18.78 13.69 10.60
CA TRP A 491 17.49 13.03 10.84
C TRP A 491 17.60 11.52 11.09
N THR A 492 18.53 10.79 10.46
CA THR A 492 18.73 9.36 10.81
C THR A 492 19.44 9.13 12.14
N ARG A 493 20.31 10.04 12.59
CA ARG A 493 20.99 9.93 13.91
C ARG A 493 20.05 10.14 15.09
N THR A 494 18.91 10.80 14.86
CA THR A 494 17.85 10.98 15.86
C THR A 494 16.86 9.81 15.90
N LEU A 495 17.09 8.73 15.14
CA LEU A 495 16.30 7.50 15.23
C LEU A 495 16.82 6.63 16.37
N THR A 496 15.90 6.20 17.22
CA THR A 496 16.11 5.33 18.37
C THR A 496 16.46 3.89 17.96
N LYS A 497 16.95 3.10 18.92
CA LYS A 497 17.14 1.65 18.73
C LYS A 497 15.82 0.97 18.34
N GLN A 498 14.73 1.27 19.06
CA GLN A 498 13.41 0.67 18.86
C GLN A 498 12.85 0.97 17.46
N GLU A 499 12.94 2.20 16.96
CA GLU A 499 12.53 2.55 15.59
C GLU A 499 13.31 1.74 14.54
N LEU A 500 14.63 1.62 14.69
CA LEU A 500 15.48 0.90 13.75
C LEU A 500 15.22 -0.63 13.79
N GLU A 501 14.94 -1.20 14.96
CA GLU A 501 14.51 -2.61 15.09
C GLU A 501 13.08 -2.81 14.52
N TYR A 502 12.16 -1.88 14.74
CA TYR A 502 10.82 -1.88 14.14
C TYR A 502 10.88 -1.83 12.60
N PHE A 503 11.69 -0.95 12.03
CA PHE A 503 11.91 -0.88 10.58
C PHE A 503 12.55 -2.16 10.03
N ALA A 504 13.43 -2.82 10.79
CA ALA A 504 14.06 -4.07 10.37
C ALA A 504 13.08 -5.26 10.38
N LEU A 505 12.08 -5.25 11.26
CA LEU A 505 11.05 -6.30 11.37
C LEU A 505 9.85 -6.10 10.42
N HIS A 506 9.35 -4.88 10.28
CA HIS A 506 8.06 -4.60 9.64
C HIS A 506 8.15 -3.96 8.26
N MET A 507 9.19 -3.17 8.00
CA MET A 507 9.28 -2.38 6.77
C MET A 507 10.12 -3.09 5.69
N PRO A 508 9.76 -2.95 4.40
CA PRO A 508 10.65 -3.36 3.31
C PRO A 508 12.00 -2.65 3.42
N THR A 509 13.07 -3.33 3.01
CA THR A 509 14.43 -2.75 3.06
C THR A 509 14.74 -1.91 1.80
N GLU A 510 13.94 -2.03 0.74
CA GLU A 510 14.09 -1.32 -0.53
C GLU A 510 14.02 0.22 -0.43
N PRO A 511 13.15 0.85 0.40
CA PRO A 511 13.19 2.28 0.67
C PRO A 511 14.51 2.75 1.29
N TRP A 512 15.00 2.03 2.31
CA TRP A 512 16.29 2.32 2.96
C TRP A 512 17.47 2.19 2.00
N LYS A 513 17.50 1.12 1.19
CA LYS A 513 18.50 0.96 0.09
C LYS A 513 18.49 2.18 -0.85
N LYS A 514 17.32 2.60 -1.34
CA LYS A 514 17.18 3.75 -2.25
C LYS A 514 17.63 5.06 -1.61
N LEU A 515 17.32 5.28 -0.33
CA LEU A 515 17.78 6.48 0.38
C LEU A 515 19.30 6.47 0.54
N ALA A 516 19.90 5.31 0.85
CA ALA A 516 21.36 5.14 0.91
C ALA A 516 22.07 5.36 -0.45
N ASP A 517 21.46 4.94 -1.56
CA ASP A 517 21.95 5.16 -2.93
C ASP A 517 21.99 6.67 -3.35
N ILE A 518 21.32 7.55 -2.60
CA ILE A 518 21.28 9.00 -2.85
C ILE A 518 22.06 9.78 -1.77
N VAL A 519 21.84 9.46 -0.49
CA VAL A 519 22.42 10.19 0.65
C VAL A 519 23.86 9.75 0.96
N HIS A 520 24.21 8.50 0.65
CA HIS A 520 25.46 7.85 1.01
C HIS A 520 25.70 7.89 2.53
N PHE A 521 24.92 7.07 3.25
CA PHE A 521 25.03 6.87 4.70
C PHE A 521 26.28 6.09 5.10
N ASN A 522 26.79 6.38 6.29
CA ASN A 522 27.80 5.60 6.99
C ASN A 522 27.13 4.76 8.11
N PRO A 523 27.34 3.42 8.18
CA PRO A 523 26.65 2.57 9.17
C PRO A 523 26.84 2.99 10.63
N THR A 524 28.06 3.40 11.04
CA THR A 524 28.35 3.72 12.44
C THR A 524 28.05 5.18 12.78
N LYS A 525 28.26 6.12 11.84
CA LYS A 525 28.07 7.55 12.08
C LYS A 525 26.64 8.05 11.85
N ASP A 526 25.84 7.37 11.02
CA ASP A 526 24.49 7.82 10.68
C ASP A 526 23.37 6.95 11.26
N PHE A 527 23.72 5.78 11.83
CA PHE A 527 22.82 4.89 12.60
C PHE A 527 23.49 4.43 13.92
N PRO A 528 23.93 5.37 14.80
CA PRO A 528 24.72 5.03 16.00
C PRO A 528 23.98 4.09 16.97
N ALA A 529 22.65 4.20 17.07
CA ALA A 529 21.82 3.34 17.92
C ALA A 529 21.68 1.89 17.43
N LEU A 530 21.94 1.62 16.14
CA LEU A 530 21.88 0.27 15.58
C LEU A 530 22.85 0.10 14.38
N PRO A 531 24.18 0.05 14.59
CA PRO A 531 25.17 0.17 13.51
C PRO A 531 25.12 -0.94 12.43
N TRP A 532 24.51 -2.09 12.73
CA TRP A 532 24.31 -3.18 11.79
C TRP A 532 23.09 -2.99 10.86
N PHE A 533 22.19 -2.04 11.16
CA PHE A 533 20.92 -1.82 10.46
C PHE A 533 21.07 -1.60 8.95
N LEU A 534 22.02 -0.76 8.55
CA LEU A 534 22.25 -0.46 7.13
C LEU A 534 22.77 -1.69 6.37
N SER A 535 23.67 -2.46 6.99
CA SER A 535 24.18 -3.73 6.43
C SER A 535 23.06 -4.77 6.30
N PHE A 536 22.18 -4.88 7.31
CA PHE A 536 20.99 -5.73 7.28
C PHE A 536 20.06 -5.35 6.13
N CYS A 537 19.83 -4.05 5.93
CA CYS A 537 19.06 -3.55 4.79
C CYS A 537 19.65 -3.97 3.44
N PHE A 538 20.98 -4.04 3.30
CA PHE A 538 21.67 -4.56 2.11
C PHE A 538 21.75 -6.10 2.03
N GLY A 539 21.40 -6.82 3.10
CA GLY A 539 21.18 -8.27 3.10
C GLY A 539 22.10 -9.10 3.98
N THR A 540 22.87 -8.50 4.90
CA THR A 540 23.52 -9.28 5.98
C THR A 540 22.47 -9.77 6.98
N PRO A 541 22.67 -10.90 7.66
CA PRO A 541 21.83 -11.25 8.81
C PRO A 541 21.99 -10.21 9.94
N ALA A 542 20.97 -10.09 10.80
CA ALA A 542 21.11 -9.40 12.08
C ALA A 542 21.92 -10.27 13.07
N PRO A 543 22.60 -9.69 14.09
CA PRO A 543 23.32 -10.45 15.11
C PRO A 543 22.39 -11.38 15.91
N ALA A 544 22.85 -12.59 16.22
CA ALA A 544 21.99 -13.70 16.69
C ALA A 544 21.36 -13.49 18.08
N ASP A 545 21.93 -12.58 18.86
CA ASP A 545 21.48 -12.06 20.16
C ASP A 545 20.32 -11.05 20.05
N THR A 546 20.09 -10.47 18.87
CA THR A 546 19.05 -9.44 18.69
C THR A 546 17.65 -10.02 18.51
N MET A 547 16.64 -9.29 19.00
CA MET A 547 15.22 -9.57 18.73
C MET A 547 14.96 -9.78 17.23
N VAL A 548 15.58 -8.98 16.37
CA VAL A 548 15.40 -9.05 14.90
C VAL A 548 15.92 -10.36 14.30
N ALA A 549 16.97 -10.95 14.88
CA ALA A 549 17.40 -12.29 14.49
C ALA A 549 16.48 -13.39 15.04
N ARG A 550 16.01 -13.28 16.29
CA ARG A 550 15.15 -14.29 16.94
C ARG A 550 13.75 -14.35 16.32
N CYS A 551 13.12 -13.20 16.06
CA CYS A 551 11.79 -13.11 15.42
C CYS A 551 11.76 -13.65 13.98
N ARG A 552 12.90 -13.85 13.33
CA ARG A 552 12.97 -14.44 11.98
C ARG A 552 12.48 -15.90 11.95
N ASP A 553 12.74 -16.64 13.03
CA ASP A 553 12.41 -18.07 13.15
C ASP A 553 11.20 -18.28 14.09
N LEU A 554 10.32 -17.28 14.18
CA LEU A 554 9.10 -17.26 15.00
C LEU A 554 8.05 -18.25 14.45
N THR A 555 7.51 -19.10 15.33
CA THR A 555 6.54 -20.15 15.02
C THR A 555 5.39 -20.17 16.04
N ASN A 556 4.33 -20.94 15.75
CA ASN A 556 3.25 -21.23 16.69
C ASN A 556 3.71 -21.86 18.02
N GLU A 557 4.90 -22.46 18.04
CA GLU A 557 5.42 -23.23 19.17
C GLU A 557 6.33 -22.38 20.06
N ASN A 558 7.22 -21.57 19.48
CA ASN A 558 8.19 -20.76 20.25
C ASN A 558 7.70 -19.34 20.61
N VAL A 559 6.59 -18.87 20.05
CA VAL A 559 6.09 -17.49 20.25
C VAL A 559 5.87 -17.14 21.73
N ASN A 560 5.31 -18.07 22.52
CA ASN A 560 5.02 -17.81 23.94
C ASN A 560 6.29 -17.78 24.82
N ASP A 561 7.37 -18.43 24.41
CA ASP A 561 8.64 -18.38 25.13
C ASP A 561 9.48 -17.15 24.75
N LEU A 562 9.49 -16.78 23.46
CA LEU A 562 10.16 -15.55 22.99
C LEU A 562 9.55 -14.27 23.60
N LEU A 563 8.29 -14.29 24.02
CA LEU A 563 7.64 -13.18 24.74
C LEU A 563 8.02 -13.07 26.23
N LYS A 564 8.65 -14.11 26.78
CA LYS A 564 9.30 -14.03 28.10
C LYS A 564 10.60 -13.24 27.95
N GLU A 565 11.46 -13.66 27.01
CA GLU A 565 12.76 -13.05 26.70
C GLU A 565 12.66 -11.60 26.19
N PHE A 566 11.81 -11.33 25.18
CA PHE A 566 11.78 -10.05 24.46
C PHE A 566 10.47 -9.28 24.64
N ALA A 567 10.51 -7.97 24.38
CA ALA A 567 9.33 -7.13 24.20
C ALA A 567 9.06 -7.00 22.68
N ILE A 568 8.28 -7.95 22.14
CA ILE A 568 7.98 -7.99 20.71
C ILE A 568 6.65 -7.24 20.49
N PRO A 569 6.59 -6.18 19.65
CA PRO A 569 5.35 -5.44 19.40
C PRO A 569 4.25 -6.33 18.83
N TYR A 570 3.01 -6.14 19.27
CA TYR A 570 1.89 -7.02 18.89
C TYR A 570 1.63 -7.06 17.37
N SER A 571 1.94 -6.00 16.64
CA SER A 571 1.85 -5.95 15.17
C SER A 571 2.63 -7.08 14.47
N HIS A 572 3.74 -7.56 15.06
CA HIS A 572 4.49 -8.72 14.57
C HIS A 572 3.82 -10.06 14.92
N LEU A 573 3.23 -10.11 16.11
CA LEU A 573 2.64 -11.30 16.74
C LEU A 573 1.24 -11.62 16.20
N LYS A 574 0.56 -10.66 15.58
CA LYS A 574 -0.83 -10.76 15.12
C LYS A 574 -1.14 -11.98 14.24
N GLN A 575 -0.16 -12.50 13.51
CA GLN A 575 -0.30 -13.73 12.72
C GLN A 575 -0.40 -15.02 13.57
N PHE A 576 0.04 -14.97 14.83
CA PHE A 576 0.05 -16.06 15.82
C PHE A 576 -1.06 -15.93 16.87
N LYS A 577 -1.99 -14.98 16.73
CA LYS A 577 -2.98 -14.61 17.78
C LYS A 577 -3.80 -15.79 18.35
N GLU A 578 -4.09 -16.80 17.55
CA GLU A 578 -4.82 -18.03 17.95
C GLU A 578 -3.98 -19.01 18.79
N LYS A 579 -2.72 -18.65 19.07
CA LYS A 579 -1.72 -19.44 19.82
C LYS A 579 -1.07 -18.66 20.97
N LEU A 580 -1.46 -17.41 21.20
CA LEU A 580 -1.03 -16.65 22.37
C LEU A 580 -1.79 -17.14 23.61
N THR A 581 -1.07 -17.58 24.64
CA THR A 581 -1.65 -17.85 25.96
C THR A 581 -2.11 -16.55 26.62
N ASP A 582 -3.01 -16.64 27.60
CA ASP A 582 -3.47 -15.44 28.31
C ASP A 582 -2.35 -14.78 29.13
N GLU A 583 -1.34 -15.55 29.58
CA GLU A 583 -0.09 -15.02 30.12
C GLU A 583 0.69 -14.20 29.07
N SER A 584 0.83 -14.70 27.84
CA SER A 584 1.47 -13.96 26.74
C SER A 584 0.70 -12.69 26.39
N LYS A 585 -0.64 -12.73 26.37
CA LYS A 585 -1.47 -11.54 26.14
C LYS A 585 -1.28 -10.49 27.23
N ALA A 586 -1.25 -10.90 28.50
CA ALA A 586 -0.98 -10.01 29.63
C ALA A 586 0.44 -9.42 29.55
N ARG A 587 1.46 -10.23 29.23
CA ARG A 587 2.83 -9.77 28.97
C ARG A 587 2.91 -8.76 27.83
N ILE A 588 2.10 -8.92 26.77
CA ILE A 588 2.00 -7.94 25.69
C ILE A 588 1.37 -6.64 26.21
N ALA A 589 0.23 -6.69 26.89
CA ALA A 589 -0.43 -5.49 27.43
C ALA A 589 0.42 -4.73 28.49
N ALA A 590 1.27 -5.44 29.23
CA ALA A 590 2.20 -4.83 30.19
C ALA A 590 3.50 -4.30 29.55
N LYS A 591 3.94 -4.84 28.40
CA LYS A 591 5.19 -4.45 27.71
C LYS A 591 4.99 -3.50 26.53
N GLU A 592 3.78 -3.39 25.96
CA GLU A 592 3.48 -2.53 24.81
C GLU A 592 3.35 -1.07 25.27
N ASP A 593 4.18 -0.18 24.72
CA ASP A 593 4.44 1.16 25.28
C ASP A 593 3.22 2.10 25.26
N LYS A 594 2.19 1.80 24.46
CA LYS A 594 0.96 2.61 24.34
C LYS A 594 -0.32 1.80 24.54
N LEU A 595 -1.19 2.29 25.42
CA LEU A 595 -2.55 1.78 25.64
C LEU A 595 -3.39 1.78 24.36
N ASP A 596 -3.20 2.79 23.49
CA ASP A 596 -3.80 2.87 22.16
C ASP A 596 -3.58 1.60 21.33
N THR A 597 -2.39 0.98 21.37
CA THR A 597 -2.11 -0.26 20.62
C THR A 597 -2.92 -1.43 21.17
N ILE A 598 -3.00 -1.55 22.51
CA ILE A 598 -3.73 -2.61 23.19
C ILE A 598 -5.22 -2.48 22.88
N LEU A 599 -5.78 -1.28 23.02
CA LEU A 599 -7.16 -0.97 22.64
C LEU A 599 -7.38 -1.21 21.14
N TRP A 600 -6.48 -0.80 20.25
CA TRP A 600 -6.62 -1.02 18.81
C TRP A 600 -6.78 -2.51 18.46
N TYR A 601 -6.02 -3.40 19.12
CA TYR A 601 -6.03 -4.85 18.88
C TYR A 601 -6.81 -5.68 19.91
N TYR A 602 -7.62 -5.05 20.77
CA TYR A 602 -8.33 -5.72 21.88
C TYR A 602 -9.16 -6.95 21.47
N GLU A 603 -9.75 -6.98 20.26
CA GLU A 603 -10.43 -8.16 19.69
C GLU A 603 -9.57 -9.44 19.70
N ASP A 604 -8.26 -9.29 19.49
CA ASP A 604 -7.28 -10.38 19.44
C ASP A 604 -6.65 -10.66 20.83
N LEU A 605 -6.49 -9.61 21.65
CA LEU A 605 -5.79 -9.65 22.94
C LEU A 605 -6.68 -9.89 24.17
N ARG A 606 -8.01 -9.99 23.99
CA ARG A 606 -8.98 -10.20 25.08
C ARG A 606 -8.65 -11.41 25.97
N CYS A 607 -8.43 -11.14 27.25
CA CYS A 607 -8.51 -12.04 28.41
C CYS A 607 -8.63 -11.19 29.69
N SER A 608 -9.06 -11.77 30.82
CA SER A 608 -9.29 -10.98 32.05
C SER A 608 -8.07 -10.18 32.49
N ALA A 609 -6.87 -10.79 32.45
CA ALA A 609 -5.63 -10.10 32.81
C ALA A 609 -5.29 -8.90 31.92
N VAL A 610 -5.70 -8.89 30.64
CA VAL A 610 -5.57 -7.71 29.78
C VAL A 610 -6.63 -6.66 30.13
N ASP A 611 -7.86 -7.07 30.46
CA ASP A 611 -8.90 -6.14 30.93
C ASP A 611 -8.47 -5.43 32.22
N ASP A 612 -7.81 -6.15 33.13
CA ASP A 612 -7.28 -5.62 34.40
C ASP A 612 -6.08 -4.66 34.18
N ILE A 613 -5.14 -5.00 33.30
CA ILE A 613 -4.01 -4.10 32.94
C ILE A 613 -4.50 -2.82 32.23
N VAL A 614 -5.48 -2.92 31.34
CA VAL A 614 -6.08 -1.76 30.66
C VAL A 614 -6.81 -0.86 31.67
N LEU A 615 -7.47 -1.45 32.66
CA LEU A 615 -8.13 -0.73 33.74
C LEU A 615 -7.15 0.02 34.65
N GLU A 616 -6.02 -0.62 35.00
CA GLU A 616 -4.95 -0.02 35.80
C GLU A 616 -4.33 1.19 35.08
N ARG A 617 -3.88 1.02 33.83
CA ARG A 617 -3.27 2.10 33.02
C ARG A 617 -4.20 3.30 32.79
N LEU A 618 -5.50 3.07 32.64
CA LEU A 618 -6.50 4.16 32.56
C LEU A 618 -6.61 4.95 33.88
N ARG A 619 -6.50 4.27 35.03
CA ARG A 619 -6.60 4.88 36.37
C ARG A 619 -5.32 5.58 36.81
N GLU A 620 -4.16 5.14 36.30
CA GLU A 620 -2.90 5.89 36.36
C GLU A 620 -2.94 7.16 35.49
N GLY A 621 -3.96 7.33 34.64
CA GLY A 621 -4.17 8.53 33.82
C GLY A 621 -3.51 8.47 32.44
N GLU A 622 -3.19 7.29 31.91
CA GLU A 622 -2.65 7.19 30.55
C GLU A 622 -3.68 7.69 29.52
N LYS A 623 -3.30 8.74 28.78
CA LYS A 623 -4.15 9.36 27.76
C LYS A 623 -4.41 8.38 26.60
N VAL A 624 -5.67 8.00 26.39
CA VAL A 624 -6.11 7.37 25.15
C VAL A 624 -6.17 8.43 24.04
N THR A 625 -5.45 8.18 22.96
CA THR A 625 -5.28 9.09 21.80
C THR A 625 -5.73 8.44 20.48
N LEU A 626 -6.44 7.32 20.55
CA LEU A 626 -7.12 6.69 19.40
C LEU A 626 -7.93 7.71 18.58
N PRO A 627 -7.99 7.56 17.24
CA PRO A 627 -8.95 8.30 16.41
C PRO A 627 -10.35 8.06 16.93
N TYR A 628 -11.19 9.09 16.94
CA TYR A 628 -12.51 9.02 17.55
C TYR A 628 -13.36 7.92 16.90
N GLY A 629 -13.27 7.80 15.56
CA GLY A 629 -13.89 6.71 14.82
C GLY A 629 -13.45 5.31 15.24
N LYS A 630 -12.19 5.15 15.68
CA LYS A 630 -11.66 3.88 16.20
C LYS A 630 -12.07 3.64 17.65
N LEU A 631 -12.12 4.69 18.47
CA LEU A 631 -12.58 4.61 19.85
C LEU A 631 -14.06 4.17 19.89
N MET A 632 -14.90 4.69 18.99
CA MET A 632 -16.27 4.19 18.78
C MET A 632 -16.31 2.69 18.40
N GLU A 633 -15.42 2.19 17.54
CA GLU A 633 -15.30 0.73 17.28
C GLU A 633 -14.89 -0.10 18.49
N ARG A 634 -14.35 0.51 19.55
CA ARG A 634 -13.93 -0.21 20.76
C ARG A 634 -14.98 -0.15 21.85
N LEU A 635 -15.64 0.98 22.02
CA LEU A 635 -16.80 1.10 22.92
C LEU A 635 -17.95 0.21 22.45
N LEU A 636 -18.31 0.23 21.16
CA LEU A 636 -19.35 -0.64 20.62
C LEU A 636 -19.02 -2.13 20.83
N LEU A 637 -17.76 -2.53 20.59
CA LEU A 637 -17.31 -3.91 20.84
C LEU A 637 -17.47 -4.30 22.32
N CYS A 638 -16.96 -3.47 23.23
CA CYS A 638 -17.00 -3.74 24.67
C CYS A 638 -18.44 -3.83 25.18
N ARG A 639 -19.31 -2.94 24.69
CA ARG A 639 -20.75 -2.98 25.01
C ARG A 639 -21.43 -4.27 24.53
N LEU A 640 -21.22 -4.65 23.26
CA LEU A 640 -21.80 -5.88 22.70
C LEU A 640 -21.33 -7.14 23.43
N LEU A 641 -20.07 -7.16 23.91
CA LEU A 641 -19.54 -8.25 24.74
C LEU A 641 -20.22 -8.32 26.12
N ARG A 642 -20.52 -7.17 26.73
CA ARG A 642 -21.18 -7.06 28.04
C ARG A 642 -22.68 -7.37 27.97
N GLU A 643 -23.32 -7.07 26.85
CA GLU A 643 -24.74 -7.38 26.58
C GLU A 643 -24.95 -8.81 26.02
N GLY A 644 -23.87 -9.58 25.81
CA GLY A 644 -23.95 -10.97 25.36
C GLY A 644 -24.39 -11.16 23.89
N GLU A 645 -24.24 -10.13 23.05
CA GLU A 645 -24.48 -10.28 21.60
C GLU A 645 -23.33 -11.04 20.91
N SER A 646 -23.68 -11.85 19.91
CA SER A 646 -22.72 -12.65 19.15
C SER A 646 -21.80 -11.79 18.27
N THR A 647 -20.60 -11.47 18.76
CA THR A 647 -19.57 -10.73 18.00
C THR A 647 -18.91 -11.53 16.87
N THR A 648 -19.31 -12.78 16.62
CA THR A 648 -18.65 -13.71 15.69
C THR A 648 -18.94 -13.46 14.19
N GLY A 649 -19.08 -12.18 13.82
CA GLY A 649 -19.25 -11.68 12.46
C GLY A 649 -18.25 -10.58 12.13
N GLY A 650 -17.00 -10.96 11.81
CA GLY A 650 -15.84 -10.07 11.75
C GLY A 650 -16.05 -8.72 11.05
N ARG A 651 -15.77 -7.63 11.79
CA ARG A 651 -16.18 -6.23 11.52
C ARG A 651 -17.67 -6.08 11.21
N TYR A 652 -18.48 -6.09 12.28
CA TYR A 652 -19.81 -5.45 12.37
C TYR A 652 -20.88 -5.84 11.34
N GLY A 653 -20.73 -6.93 10.58
CA GLY A 653 -21.56 -7.15 9.38
C GLY A 653 -21.88 -8.61 9.02
N ARG A 654 -21.90 -9.57 9.96
CA ARG A 654 -22.32 -10.96 9.66
C ARG A 654 -23.16 -11.65 10.74
N ARG A 655 -24.43 -11.87 10.40
CA ARG A 655 -25.39 -12.83 10.97
C ARG A 655 -25.86 -12.60 12.42
N ALA A 656 -26.89 -11.76 12.55
CA ALA A 656 -27.86 -11.80 13.66
C ALA A 656 -29.33 -11.76 13.18
N ALA A 657 -29.58 -12.08 11.89
CA ALA A 657 -30.91 -12.40 11.37
C ALA A 657 -31.08 -13.93 11.28
N HIS A 658 -32.29 -14.44 11.54
CA HIS A 658 -32.65 -15.87 11.71
C HIS A 658 -32.36 -16.50 13.10
N SER A 659 -32.77 -15.83 14.18
CA SER A 659 -33.60 -16.50 15.20
C SER A 659 -34.39 -15.47 16.00
N ALA A 660 -35.72 -15.62 16.04
CA ALA A 660 -36.62 -14.78 16.84
C ALA A 660 -37.07 -15.54 18.09
N THR A 661 -36.22 -15.55 19.11
CA THR A 661 -36.57 -15.97 20.49
C THR A 661 -35.88 -15.03 21.46
N VAL A 662 -36.65 -14.14 22.09
CA VAL A 662 -36.14 -13.18 23.09
C VAL A 662 -35.95 -13.90 24.43
N ASN A 663 -34.88 -14.69 24.51
CA ASN A 663 -34.24 -14.99 25.79
C ASN A 663 -33.12 -13.96 25.95
N ALA A 664 -33.22 -13.07 26.93
CA ALA A 664 -32.16 -12.12 27.21
C ALA A 664 -30.91 -12.90 27.63
N THR A 665 -29.82 -12.78 26.86
CA THR A 665 -28.51 -13.34 27.25
C THR A 665 -28.12 -12.72 28.59
N PRO A 666 -27.58 -13.49 29.56
CA PRO A 666 -27.09 -12.91 30.81
C PRO A 666 -26.06 -11.83 30.52
N ALA A 667 -26.22 -10.65 31.12
CA ALA A 667 -25.21 -9.61 31.03
C ALA A 667 -23.90 -10.14 31.64
N HIS A 668 -22.78 -9.84 30.98
CA HIS A 668 -21.44 -10.27 31.37
C HIS A 668 -20.61 -9.04 31.82
N PRO A 669 -20.85 -8.50 33.02
CA PRO A 669 -20.17 -7.30 33.51
C PRO A 669 -18.67 -7.50 33.76
N ASP A 670 -18.20 -8.74 33.82
CA ASP A 670 -16.79 -9.12 34.00
C ASP A 670 -15.97 -9.05 32.70
N LEU A 671 -16.61 -8.88 31.54
CA LEU A 671 -15.96 -8.72 30.24
C LEU A 671 -15.75 -7.23 29.91
N ALA A 672 -14.57 -6.88 29.41
CA ALA A 672 -14.16 -5.50 29.15
C ALA A 672 -14.38 -4.62 30.40
N LYS A 673 -13.79 -5.02 31.53
CA LYS A 673 -13.95 -4.38 32.86
C LYS A 673 -13.72 -2.86 32.82
N PHE A 674 -12.81 -2.40 31.95
CA PHE A 674 -12.44 -1.01 31.70
C PHE A 674 -13.44 -0.19 30.89
N TYR A 675 -14.53 -0.79 30.38
CA TYR A 675 -15.53 -0.06 29.61
C TYR A 675 -16.13 1.17 30.34
N PRO A 676 -16.46 1.13 31.64
CA PRO A 676 -16.98 2.30 32.36
C PRO A 676 -15.93 3.42 32.45
N ASP A 677 -14.67 3.10 32.76
CA ASP A 677 -13.58 4.07 32.87
C ASP A 677 -13.19 4.67 31.50
N LEU A 678 -13.39 3.93 30.40
CA LEU A 678 -13.11 4.38 29.02
C LEU A 678 -14.19 5.32 28.42
N ILE A 679 -15.43 5.24 28.91
CA ILE A 679 -16.55 6.07 28.42
C ILE A 679 -16.33 7.57 28.67
N PRO A 680 -15.98 8.05 29.90
CA PRO A 680 -15.67 9.44 30.16
C PRO A 680 -14.52 10.00 29.30
N VAL A 681 -13.50 9.18 29.02
CA VAL A 681 -12.36 9.57 28.16
C VAL A 681 -12.84 9.86 26.74
N ALA A 682 -13.73 9.03 26.22
CA ALA A 682 -14.33 9.24 24.90
C ALA A 682 -15.35 10.41 24.88
N GLN A 683 -16.17 10.58 25.92
CA GLN A 683 -17.08 11.72 26.05
C GLN A 683 -16.29 13.05 26.10
N ALA A 684 -15.17 13.10 26.81
CA ALA A 684 -14.27 14.26 26.84
C ALA A 684 -13.56 14.51 25.49
N GLN A 685 -13.33 13.47 24.67
CA GLN A 685 -12.90 13.67 23.27
C GLN A 685 -14.03 14.23 22.41
N LEU A 686 -15.28 13.76 22.60
CA LEU A 686 -16.44 14.23 21.84
C LEU A 686 -16.70 15.73 22.06
N GLU A 687 -16.63 16.20 23.30
CA GLU A 687 -16.84 17.61 23.66
C GLU A 687 -15.78 18.58 23.11
N LYS A 688 -14.59 18.07 22.74
CA LYS A 688 -13.58 18.85 21.99
C LYS A 688 -13.99 19.09 20.53
N ILE A 689 -14.84 18.25 19.95
CA ILE A 689 -15.21 18.30 18.53
C ILE A 689 -16.27 19.38 18.31
N LYS A 690 -15.96 20.36 17.45
CA LYS A 690 -16.87 21.44 17.07
C LYS A 690 -17.07 21.46 15.56
N LEU A 691 -18.32 21.30 15.12
CA LEU A 691 -18.71 21.33 13.72
C LEU A 691 -19.40 22.67 13.39
N PRO A 692 -18.79 23.56 12.58
CA PRO A 692 -19.35 24.85 12.18
C PRO A 692 -20.38 24.70 11.04
N LEU A 693 -21.41 23.88 11.26
CA LEU A 693 -22.56 23.78 10.35
C LEU A 693 -23.55 24.93 10.61
N GLU A 694 -24.25 25.37 9.57
CA GLU A 694 -25.23 26.45 9.69
C GLU A 694 -26.51 25.92 10.34
N SER A 695 -26.80 26.39 11.55
CA SER A 695 -28.00 26.03 12.32
C SER A 695 -29.23 26.86 11.93
N PRO A 696 -30.46 26.28 11.89
CA PRO A 696 -30.79 24.91 12.33
C PRO A 696 -30.28 23.81 11.41
N VAL A 697 -29.86 22.70 12.02
CA VAL A 697 -29.38 21.48 11.34
C VAL A 697 -30.40 20.36 11.54
N ALA A 698 -30.67 19.59 10.48
CA ALA A 698 -31.45 18.35 10.57
C ALA A 698 -30.64 17.16 10.02
N VAL A 699 -30.56 16.09 10.81
CA VAL A 699 -29.95 14.81 10.44
C VAL A 699 -31.07 13.83 10.10
N ILE A 700 -30.94 13.17 8.96
CA ILE A 700 -31.90 12.21 8.41
C ILE A 700 -31.17 10.89 8.18
N GLY A 701 -31.47 9.89 9.01
CA GLY A 701 -30.84 8.57 9.00
C GLY A 701 -31.65 7.53 8.22
N ASP A 702 -31.01 6.84 7.28
CA ASP A 702 -31.59 5.73 6.53
C ASP A 702 -31.60 4.45 7.38
N ALA A 703 -32.81 3.97 7.64
CA ALA A 703 -33.11 2.70 8.32
C ALA A 703 -33.84 1.73 7.37
N SER A 704 -33.73 1.91 6.06
CA SER A 704 -34.33 0.99 5.09
C SER A 704 -33.62 -0.37 5.06
N GLY A 705 -34.31 -1.43 4.64
CA GLY A 705 -33.76 -2.79 4.57
C GLY A 705 -32.52 -2.93 3.68
N SER A 706 -32.29 -1.97 2.77
CA SER A 706 -31.09 -1.90 1.94
C SER A 706 -29.81 -1.61 2.75
N MET A 707 -29.96 -1.09 3.97
CA MET A 707 -28.90 -0.71 4.91
C MET A 707 -28.58 -1.77 5.97
N GLU A 708 -29.12 -3.00 5.93
CA GLU A 708 -28.91 -4.05 6.97
C GLU A 708 -27.44 -4.23 7.42
N VAL A 709 -26.50 -4.22 6.47
CA VAL A 709 -25.05 -4.39 6.75
C VAL A 709 -24.39 -3.11 7.30
N ALA A 710 -25.00 -1.95 7.06
CA ALA A 710 -24.47 -0.62 7.39
C ALA A 710 -25.14 0.02 8.62
N ILE A 711 -26.31 -0.47 9.05
CA ILE A 711 -27.23 0.23 9.96
C ILE A 711 -26.56 0.69 11.26
N ARG A 712 -25.77 -0.17 11.93
CA ARG A 712 -25.06 0.20 13.17
C ARG A 712 -24.11 1.39 12.97
N THR A 713 -23.42 1.46 11.83
CA THR A 713 -22.54 2.59 11.47
C THR A 713 -23.36 3.82 11.09
N ALA A 714 -24.43 3.67 10.31
CA ALA A 714 -25.29 4.78 9.89
C ALA A 714 -26.00 5.45 11.08
N THR A 715 -26.49 4.65 12.04
CA THR A 715 -27.08 5.15 13.29
C THR A 715 -26.04 5.82 14.18
N ILE A 716 -24.81 5.27 14.30
CA ILE A 716 -23.73 5.97 15.02
C ILE A 716 -23.43 7.32 14.39
N LEU A 717 -23.25 7.40 13.07
CA LEU A 717 -22.99 8.66 12.37
C LEU A 717 -24.12 9.68 12.57
N SER A 718 -25.37 9.23 12.40
CA SER A 718 -26.54 10.09 12.56
C SER A 718 -26.66 10.62 13.99
N SER A 719 -26.50 9.75 14.99
CA SER A 719 -26.58 10.09 16.41
C SER A 719 -25.44 11.00 16.86
N LEU A 720 -24.21 10.72 16.40
CA LEU A 720 -23.01 11.49 16.75
C LEU A 720 -23.08 12.91 16.20
N LEU A 721 -23.47 13.07 14.93
CA LEU A 721 -23.66 14.39 14.32
C LEU A 721 -24.86 15.13 14.94
N THR A 722 -25.86 14.41 15.44
CA THR A 722 -26.97 15.01 16.21
C THR A 722 -26.47 15.61 17.51
N ALA A 723 -25.68 14.86 18.29
CA ALA A 723 -25.12 15.34 19.55
C ALA A 723 -24.15 16.53 19.34
N ILE A 724 -23.18 16.42 18.42
CA ILE A 724 -22.19 17.49 18.17
C ILE A 724 -22.85 18.78 17.70
N CYS A 725 -23.82 18.69 16.76
CA CYS A 725 -24.44 19.87 16.15
C CYS A 725 -25.69 20.37 16.90
N SER A 726 -26.12 19.70 17.98
CA SER A 726 -27.43 19.91 18.62
C SER A 726 -28.59 19.89 17.60
N ALA A 727 -28.52 18.96 16.64
CA ALA A 727 -29.43 18.91 15.49
C ALA A 727 -30.77 18.24 15.82
N LYS A 728 -31.74 18.34 14.90
CA LYS A 728 -32.89 17.43 14.87
C LYS A 728 -32.47 16.08 14.27
N LEU A 729 -33.07 14.98 14.72
CA LEU A 729 -32.79 13.62 14.22
C LEU A 729 -34.08 12.88 13.89
N ASN A 730 -34.26 12.55 12.62
CA ASN A 730 -35.32 11.65 12.15
C ASN A 730 -34.67 10.42 11.49
N PHE A 731 -35.34 9.28 11.53
CA PHE A 731 -35.00 8.12 10.69
C PHE A 731 -36.08 7.87 9.63
N PHE A 732 -35.76 7.14 8.57
CA PHE A 732 -36.74 6.76 7.55
C PHE A 732 -36.52 5.34 6.99
N ASN A 733 -37.61 4.72 6.56
CA ASN A 733 -37.68 3.49 5.77
C ASN A 733 -38.66 3.71 4.59
N ASP A 734 -39.85 3.09 4.58
CA ASP A 734 -40.97 3.51 3.73
C ASP A 734 -41.64 4.80 4.24
N LYS A 735 -41.47 5.12 5.52
CA LYS A 735 -41.99 6.30 6.20
C LYS A 735 -40.92 6.95 7.07
N VAL A 736 -41.17 8.17 7.52
CA VAL A 736 -40.34 8.84 8.54
C VAL A 736 -40.79 8.43 9.95
N PHE A 737 -39.85 8.23 10.86
CA PHE A 737 -40.10 7.95 12.27
C PHE A 737 -39.09 8.66 13.18
N GLN A 738 -39.51 8.91 14.43
CA GLN A 738 -38.65 9.47 15.47
C GLN A 738 -37.81 8.36 16.12
N PRO A 739 -36.55 8.63 16.53
CA PRO A 739 -35.79 7.71 17.36
C PRO A 739 -36.44 7.55 18.74
N ALA A 740 -36.11 6.47 19.45
CA ALA A 740 -36.64 6.21 20.80
C ALA A 740 -36.29 7.31 21.82
N PHE A 741 -35.21 8.05 21.57
CA PHE A 741 -34.75 9.23 22.30
C PHE A 741 -33.85 10.06 21.37
N ILE A 742 -33.70 11.36 21.63
CA ILE A 742 -32.72 12.20 20.94
C ILE A 742 -31.37 12.07 21.68
N PRO A 743 -30.29 11.60 21.02
CA PRO A 743 -29.03 11.32 21.68
C PRO A 743 -28.31 12.62 22.08
N LYS A 744 -27.82 12.67 23.33
CA LYS A 744 -27.04 13.78 23.90
C LYS A 744 -25.68 13.32 24.43
N THR A 745 -25.64 12.12 24.99
CA THR A 745 -24.44 11.45 25.52
C THR A 745 -23.89 10.42 24.53
N LEU A 746 -22.63 10.04 24.72
CA LEU A 746 -22.01 8.90 24.06
C LEU A 746 -22.76 7.57 24.32
N GLU A 747 -23.30 7.38 25.52
CA GLU A 747 -24.10 6.22 25.88
C GLU A 747 -25.43 6.18 25.12
N ASP A 748 -26.06 7.33 24.84
CA ASP A 748 -27.24 7.42 23.97
C ASP A 748 -26.88 6.99 22.53
N VAL A 749 -25.79 7.53 21.98
CA VAL A 749 -25.27 7.20 20.64
C VAL A 749 -25.05 5.70 20.48
N LEU A 750 -24.43 5.07 21.48
CA LEU A 750 -24.18 3.62 21.50
C LEU A 750 -25.47 2.81 21.72
N SER A 751 -26.43 3.32 22.50
CA SER A 751 -27.71 2.65 22.75
C SER A 751 -28.58 2.63 21.48
N LEU A 752 -28.69 3.76 20.79
CA LEU A 752 -29.51 3.87 19.59
C LEU A 752 -28.97 2.97 18.47
N ALA A 753 -27.64 2.87 18.35
CA ALA A 753 -26.96 1.97 17.41
C ALA A 753 -27.23 0.47 17.60
N ILE A 754 -27.77 0.06 18.76
CA ILE A 754 -28.14 -1.32 19.08
C ILE A 754 -29.66 -1.53 18.92
N VAL A 755 -30.46 -0.51 19.25
CA VAL A 755 -31.93 -0.56 19.17
C VAL A 755 -32.45 -0.36 17.73
N THR A 756 -31.85 0.52 16.93
CA THR A 756 -32.30 0.78 15.54
C THR A 756 -32.08 -0.45 14.65
N ARG A 757 -33.13 -0.84 13.92
CA ARG A 757 -33.12 -1.94 12.94
C ARG A 757 -33.34 -1.40 11.53
N ALA A 758 -33.00 -2.22 10.54
CA ALA A 758 -33.20 -1.91 9.12
C ALA A 758 -34.35 -2.74 8.55
N ASP A 759 -35.39 -2.11 8.01
CA ASP A 759 -36.57 -2.76 7.42
C ASP A 759 -37.26 -1.88 6.35
N GLY A 760 -38.39 -2.33 5.79
CA GLY A 760 -39.14 -1.55 4.79
C GLY A 760 -38.42 -1.31 3.46
N SER A 761 -38.91 -0.31 2.71
CA SER A 761 -38.33 0.18 1.44
C SER A 761 -37.45 1.42 1.67
N THR A 762 -36.86 1.99 0.61
CA THR A 762 -35.97 3.17 0.72
C THR A 762 -36.66 4.40 0.11
N ALA A 763 -37.28 5.22 0.96
CA ALA A 763 -38.03 6.42 0.60
C ALA A 763 -37.35 7.69 1.13
N ASN A 764 -36.18 8.08 0.59
CA ASN A 764 -35.39 9.22 1.08
C ASN A 764 -36.21 10.52 1.19
N ALA A 765 -37.13 10.77 0.25
CA ALA A 765 -38.06 11.89 0.30
C ALA A 765 -38.90 11.95 1.59
N ALA A 766 -39.31 10.81 2.16
CA ALA A 766 -40.13 10.77 3.37
C ALA A 766 -39.44 11.42 4.57
N GLY A 767 -38.12 11.33 4.69
CA GLY A 767 -37.35 11.99 5.75
C GLY A 767 -37.36 13.53 5.67
N LEU A 768 -37.66 14.09 4.50
CA LEU A 768 -37.75 15.54 4.24
C LEU A 768 -39.19 16.09 4.39
N VAL A 769 -40.22 15.26 4.15
CA VAL A 769 -41.64 15.64 4.19
C VAL A 769 -42.02 16.47 5.43
N PRO A 770 -41.68 16.08 6.68
CA PRO A 770 -42.08 16.86 7.87
C PRO A 770 -41.59 18.31 7.87
N TYR A 771 -40.42 18.58 7.30
CA TYR A 771 -39.82 19.91 7.25
C TYR A 771 -40.44 20.76 6.13
N TYR A 772 -40.78 20.15 5.00
CA TYR A 772 -41.44 20.84 3.88
C TYR A 772 -42.91 21.14 4.18
N ASP A 773 -43.65 20.20 4.75
CA ASP A 773 -45.08 20.34 5.07
C ASP A 773 -45.31 21.38 6.18
N ALA A 774 -44.44 21.40 7.21
CA ALA A 774 -44.45 22.42 8.25
C ALA A 774 -43.83 23.77 7.81
N LYS A 775 -43.28 23.85 6.58
CA LYS A 775 -42.46 24.97 6.07
C LYS A 775 -41.37 25.41 7.06
N GLU A 776 -40.78 24.47 7.78
CA GLU A 776 -39.75 24.73 8.80
C GLU A 776 -38.40 25.06 8.16
N VAL A 777 -37.78 26.16 8.59
CA VAL A 777 -36.48 26.62 8.08
C VAL A 777 -35.32 25.85 8.74
N ILE A 778 -34.83 24.83 8.04
CA ILE A 778 -33.54 24.18 8.24
C ILE A 778 -32.52 24.76 7.25
N LYS A 779 -31.31 25.10 7.72
CA LYS A 779 -30.23 25.63 6.87
C LYS A 779 -29.27 24.54 6.37
N THR A 780 -29.03 23.50 7.17
CA THR A 780 -28.16 22.37 6.79
C THR A 780 -28.89 21.04 6.99
N PHE A 781 -29.05 20.27 5.91
CA PHE A 781 -29.50 18.88 5.97
C PHE A 781 -28.31 17.92 5.87
N VAL A 782 -28.29 16.89 6.72
CA VAL A 782 -27.34 15.78 6.66
C VAL A 782 -28.13 14.50 6.38
N MET A 783 -27.92 13.90 5.20
CA MET A 783 -28.61 12.70 4.72
C MET A 783 -27.65 11.50 4.75
N VAL A 784 -27.93 10.52 5.61
CA VAL A 784 -27.08 9.33 5.84
C VAL A 784 -27.77 8.12 5.21
N THR A 785 -27.32 7.66 4.03
CA THR A 785 -28.08 6.71 3.16
C THR A 785 -27.15 5.94 2.21
N ASP A 786 -27.64 4.89 1.54
CA ASP A 786 -26.96 4.28 0.39
C ASP A 786 -27.26 4.96 -0.97
N GLU A 787 -28.19 5.91 -0.98
CA GLU A 787 -28.74 6.61 -2.16
C GLU A 787 -29.52 5.72 -3.15
N GLU A 788 -29.98 4.52 -2.77
CA GLU A 788 -30.80 3.63 -3.61
C GLU A 788 -32.30 3.90 -3.49
N GLU A 789 -32.72 5.18 -3.53
CA GLU A 789 -34.11 5.63 -3.44
C GLU A 789 -34.99 4.84 -4.44
N ASN A 790 -35.93 4.05 -3.91
CA ASN A 790 -36.77 3.15 -4.70
C ASN A 790 -38.27 3.44 -4.54
N ALA A 791 -38.69 4.06 -3.44
CA ALA A 791 -40.03 4.60 -3.24
C ALA A 791 -40.07 6.14 -3.36
N ASN A 792 -41.28 6.70 -3.38
CA ASN A 792 -41.51 8.16 -3.31
C ASN A 792 -41.90 8.56 -1.89
N GLY A 793 -41.68 9.82 -1.53
CA GLY A 793 -42.33 10.45 -0.38
C GLY A 793 -43.67 11.05 -0.80
N THR A 794 -44.60 11.19 0.14
CA THR A 794 -45.92 11.80 -0.07
C THR A 794 -46.12 12.90 0.96
N THR A 795 -46.40 14.13 0.51
CA THR A 795 -46.71 15.28 1.39
C THR A 795 -48.15 15.23 1.90
N ALA A 796 -48.47 16.06 2.90
CA ALA A 796 -49.83 16.24 3.42
C ALA A 796 -50.86 16.59 2.31
N ASP A 797 -50.46 17.31 1.27
CA ASP A 797 -51.28 17.63 0.09
C ASP A 797 -51.56 16.42 -0.83
N GLY A 798 -51.06 15.22 -0.48
CA GLY A 798 -51.15 14.01 -1.29
C GLY A 798 -50.16 13.98 -2.47
N ALA A 799 -49.30 14.99 -2.61
CA ALA A 799 -48.33 15.04 -3.71
C ALA A 799 -47.19 14.05 -3.48
N SER A 800 -47.06 13.07 -4.40
CA SER A 800 -45.96 12.11 -4.38
C SER A 800 -44.77 12.65 -5.18
N SER A 801 -43.56 12.62 -4.61
CA SER A 801 -42.34 13.14 -5.24
C SER A 801 -41.08 12.38 -4.79
N ARG A 802 -40.02 12.46 -5.60
CA ARG A 802 -38.68 11.96 -5.30
C ARG A 802 -37.88 12.97 -4.49
N PHE A 803 -36.84 12.53 -3.77
CA PHE A 803 -36.10 13.42 -2.87
C PHE A 803 -35.50 14.63 -3.61
N PHE A 804 -34.93 14.43 -4.81
CA PHE A 804 -34.40 15.52 -5.62
C PHE A 804 -35.47 16.59 -5.92
N GLU A 805 -36.67 16.17 -6.31
CA GLU A 805 -37.79 17.06 -6.63
C GLU A 805 -38.28 17.81 -5.39
N LEU A 806 -38.45 17.10 -4.27
CA LEU A 806 -38.94 17.67 -3.01
C LEU A 806 -37.91 18.62 -2.38
N PHE A 807 -36.61 18.31 -2.47
CA PHE A 807 -35.55 19.19 -1.99
C PHE A 807 -35.38 20.44 -2.85
N MET A 808 -35.56 20.35 -4.18
CA MET A 808 -35.57 21.54 -5.04
C MET A 808 -36.80 22.42 -4.80
N LYS A 809 -37.99 21.84 -4.54
CA LYS A 809 -39.16 22.61 -4.04
C LYS A 809 -38.86 23.29 -2.72
N TYR A 810 -38.31 22.57 -1.75
CA TYR A 810 -37.91 23.13 -0.45
C TYR A 810 -36.92 24.31 -0.61
N ARG A 811 -35.91 24.20 -1.50
CA ARG A 811 -34.98 25.31 -1.78
C ARG A 811 -35.61 26.52 -2.44
N ALA A 812 -36.69 26.34 -3.20
CA ALA A 812 -37.41 27.43 -3.87
C ALA A 812 -38.48 28.09 -2.97
N GLU A 813 -39.14 27.32 -2.09
CA GLU A 813 -40.30 27.75 -1.30
C GLU A 813 -40.01 28.07 0.16
N VAL A 814 -38.99 27.46 0.77
CA VAL A 814 -38.74 27.53 2.23
C VAL A 814 -37.40 28.19 2.52
N TYR A 815 -36.29 27.54 2.13
CA TYR A 815 -34.94 28.07 2.36
C TYR A 815 -33.92 27.38 1.45
N PRO A 816 -32.94 28.10 0.85
CA PRO A 816 -31.93 27.54 -0.05
C PRO A 816 -30.85 26.71 0.69
N ALA A 817 -31.28 25.71 1.45
CA ALA A 817 -30.47 24.91 2.37
C ALA A 817 -29.30 24.16 1.71
N LYS A 818 -28.27 23.93 2.53
CA LYS A 818 -27.09 23.13 2.23
C LYS A 818 -27.39 21.64 2.47
N LEU A 819 -26.76 20.76 1.70
CA LEU A 819 -27.02 19.32 1.75
C LEU A 819 -25.73 18.51 1.82
N VAL A 820 -25.59 17.71 2.88
CA VAL A 820 -24.46 16.82 3.10
C VAL A 820 -24.92 15.38 2.94
N PHE A 821 -24.48 14.69 1.89
CA PHE A 821 -24.64 13.24 1.76
C PHE A 821 -23.53 12.50 2.48
N ILE A 822 -23.92 11.51 3.29
CA ILE A 822 -23.04 10.52 3.90
C ILE A 822 -23.41 9.16 3.29
N SER A 823 -22.76 8.85 2.17
CA SER A 823 -23.17 7.82 1.23
C SER A 823 -22.54 6.46 1.51
N PHE A 824 -23.35 5.42 1.66
CA PHE A 824 -22.93 4.03 1.81
C PHE A 824 -22.95 3.32 0.45
N LEU A 825 -21.82 3.40 -0.27
CA LEU A 825 -21.75 2.92 -1.66
C LEU A 825 -21.00 1.58 -1.78
N SER A 826 -21.27 0.82 -2.84
CA SER A 826 -20.67 -0.50 -3.08
C SER A 826 -19.15 -0.47 -3.28
N HIS A 827 -18.60 0.62 -3.83
CA HIS A 827 -17.15 0.83 -3.96
C HIS A 827 -16.77 2.32 -3.97
N GLN A 828 -15.55 2.65 -3.54
CA GLN A 828 -15.08 4.03 -3.32
C GLN A 828 -15.17 4.96 -4.55
N HIS A 829 -15.11 4.42 -5.77
CA HIS A 829 -15.25 5.18 -7.02
C HIS A 829 -16.70 5.24 -7.55
N ALA A 830 -17.69 4.77 -6.78
CA ALA A 830 -19.09 4.98 -7.12
C ALA A 830 -19.47 6.45 -6.90
N GLN A 831 -20.51 6.90 -7.61
CA GLN A 831 -21.36 8.01 -7.18
C GLN A 831 -22.72 7.39 -6.85
N GLY A 832 -23.35 7.84 -5.77
CA GLY A 832 -24.74 7.49 -5.49
C GLY A 832 -25.69 8.17 -6.46
N GLN A 833 -26.88 7.58 -6.63
CA GLN A 833 -27.83 7.98 -7.66
C GLN A 833 -28.32 9.42 -7.47
N MET A 834 -28.59 9.81 -6.22
CA MET A 834 -29.15 11.10 -5.86
C MET A 834 -28.12 12.22 -6.05
N TYR A 835 -26.89 12.03 -5.55
CA TYR A 835 -25.81 13.01 -5.72
C TYR A 835 -25.42 13.21 -7.20
N SER A 836 -25.47 12.15 -8.02
CA SER A 836 -25.28 12.31 -9.47
C SER A 836 -26.38 13.14 -10.13
N GLN A 837 -27.62 13.15 -9.62
CA GLN A 837 -28.67 14.06 -10.09
C GLN A 837 -28.39 15.51 -9.68
N PHE A 838 -28.05 15.75 -8.40
CA PHE A 838 -27.67 17.08 -7.91
C PHE A 838 -26.47 17.68 -8.67
N LYS A 839 -25.45 16.86 -8.94
CA LYS A 839 -24.29 17.29 -9.74
C LYS A 839 -24.65 17.52 -11.22
N ALA A 840 -25.54 16.73 -11.80
CA ALA A 840 -25.97 16.93 -13.19
C ALA A 840 -26.84 18.18 -13.38
N ALA A 841 -27.48 18.66 -12.32
CA ALA A 841 -28.25 19.91 -12.28
C ALA A 841 -27.45 21.11 -11.73
N ASP A 842 -26.13 20.96 -11.55
CA ASP A 842 -25.18 21.99 -11.06
C ASP A 842 -25.63 22.71 -9.77
N VAL A 843 -26.23 21.96 -8.84
CA VAL A 843 -26.84 22.51 -7.62
C VAL A 843 -25.73 22.87 -6.60
N PRO A 844 -25.63 24.15 -6.16
CA PRO A 844 -24.61 24.58 -5.19
C PRO A 844 -24.88 24.05 -3.78
N ASP A 845 -23.87 24.10 -2.91
CA ASP A 845 -23.93 23.68 -1.50
C ASP A 845 -24.30 22.20 -1.25
N VAL A 846 -24.03 21.31 -2.23
CA VAL A 846 -24.21 19.86 -2.09
C VAL A 846 -22.86 19.14 -1.95
N LEU A 847 -22.63 18.49 -0.80
CA LEU A 847 -21.41 17.74 -0.48
C LEU A 847 -21.68 16.23 -0.42
N GLN A 848 -20.66 15.39 -0.65
CA GLN A 848 -20.77 13.93 -0.56
C GLN A 848 -19.52 13.29 0.08
N PHE A 849 -19.70 12.63 1.22
CA PHE A 849 -18.71 11.76 1.87
C PHE A 849 -19.04 10.27 1.64
N LYS A 850 -18.04 9.37 1.63
CA LYS A 850 -18.21 8.00 1.14
C LYS A 850 -17.74 6.90 2.09
N PHE A 851 -18.70 6.17 2.63
CA PHE A 851 -18.52 4.88 3.28
C PHE A 851 -18.65 3.73 2.27
N ASN A 852 -18.20 2.52 2.66
CA ASN A 852 -18.44 1.31 1.89
C ASN A 852 -19.60 0.54 2.53
N ARG A 853 -20.58 0.09 1.73
CA ARG A 853 -21.80 -0.57 2.22
C ARG A 853 -21.62 -2.03 2.64
N GLU A 854 -20.74 -2.78 1.97
CA GLU A 854 -20.42 -4.16 2.36
C GLU A 854 -19.54 -4.23 3.61
N ARG A 855 -18.77 -3.16 3.87
CA ARG A 855 -17.78 -3.03 4.94
C ARG A 855 -17.68 -1.57 5.39
N PRO A 856 -18.63 -1.08 6.20
CA PRO A 856 -18.47 0.21 6.85
C PRO A 856 -17.21 0.21 7.73
N ASP A 857 -16.57 1.36 7.84
CA ASP A 857 -15.32 1.54 8.58
C ASP A 857 -15.42 2.86 9.34
N LEU A 858 -15.60 2.78 10.66
CA LEU A 858 -15.84 3.96 11.50
C LEU A 858 -14.59 4.83 11.63
N THR A 859 -13.38 4.32 11.31
CA THR A 859 -12.13 5.12 11.28
C THR A 859 -12.14 6.26 10.25
N LYS A 860 -13.18 6.34 9.41
CA LYS A 860 -13.46 7.47 8.51
C LYS A 860 -14.19 8.65 9.17
N ILE A 861 -14.67 8.51 10.41
CA ILE A 861 -15.37 9.58 11.14
C ILE A 861 -14.50 10.83 11.26
N ASP A 862 -13.23 10.65 11.60
CA ASP A 862 -12.26 11.73 11.78
C ASP A 862 -12.07 12.54 10.47
N ASN A 863 -11.92 11.83 9.33
CA ASN A 863 -11.88 12.44 8.00
C ASN A 863 -13.20 13.12 7.58
N LEU A 864 -14.36 12.59 8.01
CA LEU A 864 -15.68 13.20 7.76
C LEU A 864 -15.82 14.50 8.56
N ILE A 865 -15.50 14.47 9.85
CA ILE A 865 -15.57 15.62 10.75
C ILE A 865 -14.62 16.72 10.26
N GLY A 866 -13.37 16.38 9.91
CA GLY A 866 -12.44 17.33 9.32
C GLY A 866 -12.93 17.94 7.99
N LEU A 867 -13.56 17.14 7.12
CA LEU A 867 -14.14 17.67 5.87
C LEU A 867 -15.31 18.62 6.14
N LEU A 868 -16.16 18.35 7.14
CA LEU A 868 -17.27 19.23 7.51
C LEU A 868 -16.78 20.52 8.19
N SER A 869 -15.79 20.43 9.09
CA SER A 869 -15.15 21.59 9.73
C SER A 869 -14.47 22.52 8.73
N THR A 870 -13.96 21.95 7.62
CA THR A 870 -13.30 22.70 6.54
C THR A 870 -14.18 22.90 5.30
N GLY A 871 -15.49 22.61 5.40
CA GLY A 871 -16.40 22.53 4.25
C GLY A 871 -16.73 23.87 3.60
N SER A 872 -16.88 24.94 4.39
CA SER A 872 -16.96 26.31 3.87
C SER A 872 -15.56 26.94 3.77
N THR A 873 -15.38 27.88 2.84
CA THR A 873 -14.16 28.70 2.75
C THR A 873 -14.06 29.62 3.97
N THR A 874 -15.13 30.35 4.26
CA THR A 874 -15.23 31.28 5.40
C THR A 874 -14.84 30.67 6.74
N SER A 875 -15.37 29.49 7.13
CA SER A 875 -15.00 28.88 8.43
C SER A 875 -13.52 28.48 8.50
N PHE A 876 -12.95 28.07 7.37
CA PHE A 876 -11.55 27.64 7.31
C PHE A 876 -10.61 28.84 7.39
N ASP A 877 -10.91 29.94 6.71
CA ASP A 877 -10.13 31.18 6.83
C ASP A 877 -10.18 31.74 8.26
N THR A 878 -11.35 31.77 8.91
CA THR A 878 -11.48 32.16 10.32
C THR A 878 -10.65 31.28 11.28
N ASN A 879 -10.50 29.99 10.97
CA ASN A 879 -9.64 29.07 11.74
C ASN A 879 -8.15 29.14 11.35
N LEU A 880 -7.82 29.74 10.20
CA LEU A 880 -6.46 29.84 9.68
C LEU A 880 -5.79 31.15 10.12
N GLU A 881 -6.51 32.27 10.08
CA GLU A 881 -5.99 33.60 10.41
C GLU A 881 -5.27 33.67 11.78
N PRO A 882 -5.80 33.15 12.89
CA PRO A 882 -5.12 33.19 14.18
C PRO A 882 -3.78 32.44 14.16
N LEU A 883 -3.72 31.31 13.44
CA LEU A 883 -2.53 30.46 13.35
C LEU A 883 -1.52 31.02 12.33
N GLN A 884 -1.98 31.79 11.33
CA GLN A 884 -1.14 32.60 10.45
C GLN A 884 -0.49 33.77 11.19
N VAL A 885 -1.24 34.47 12.04
CA VAL A 885 -0.71 35.54 12.92
C VAL A 885 0.29 34.95 13.92
N GLU A 886 -0.03 33.81 14.54
CA GLU A 886 0.90 33.11 15.45
C GLU A 886 2.25 32.79 14.76
N PHE A 887 2.21 32.30 13.51
CA PHE A 887 3.40 32.07 12.68
C PHE A 887 4.16 33.34 12.27
N GLN A 888 3.52 34.52 12.28
CA GLN A 888 4.14 35.82 11.98
C GLN A 888 4.77 36.46 13.22
N GLU A 889 4.10 36.40 14.37
CA GLU A 889 4.54 37.06 15.61
C GLU A 889 5.54 36.23 16.42
N GLN A 890 5.23 34.95 16.69
CA GLN A 890 6.08 34.08 17.53
C GLN A 890 7.22 33.43 16.72
N GLY A 891 7.13 33.46 15.39
CA GLY A 891 8.12 32.93 14.47
C GLY A 891 8.05 31.41 14.30
N ILE A 892 8.41 30.95 13.10
CA ILE A 892 8.14 29.58 12.62
C ILE A 892 8.72 28.48 13.53
N GLU A 893 9.93 28.63 14.07
CA GLU A 893 10.53 27.58 14.91
C GLU A 893 9.85 27.44 16.28
N ALA A 894 9.37 28.53 16.88
CA ALA A 894 8.63 28.48 18.13
C ALA A 894 7.27 27.80 17.94
N VAL A 895 6.52 28.21 16.91
CA VAL A 895 5.18 27.66 16.63
C VAL A 895 5.25 26.19 16.22
N LEU A 896 6.21 25.78 15.37
CA LEU A 896 6.38 24.35 15.05
C LEU A 896 6.77 23.54 16.29
N THR A 897 7.64 24.05 17.17
CA THR A 897 8.01 23.36 18.42
C THR A 897 6.82 23.27 19.39
N LYS A 898 5.99 24.31 19.46
CA LYS A 898 4.72 24.32 20.23
C LYS A 898 3.70 23.35 19.66
N LEU A 899 3.62 23.18 18.34
CA LEU A 899 2.78 22.19 17.69
C LEU A 899 3.28 20.76 17.91
N ILE A 900 4.60 20.52 17.97
CA ILE A 900 5.17 19.24 18.41
C ILE A 900 4.80 18.97 19.88
N GLY A 901 4.95 19.95 20.76
CA GLY A 901 4.57 19.84 22.18
C GLY A 901 3.08 19.49 22.35
N LYS A 902 2.18 20.19 21.64
CA LYS A 902 0.76 19.83 21.58
C LYS A 902 0.52 18.44 20.98
N GLN A 903 1.31 18.02 19.99
CA GLN A 903 1.20 16.66 19.42
C GLN A 903 1.69 15.56 20.37
N SER A 904 2.55 15.86 21.35
CA SER A 904 2.80 14.97 22.49
C SER A 904 1.68 15.00 23.56
N GLU A 905 0.78 16.00 23.54
CA GLU A 905 -0.34 16.12 24.48
C GLU A 905 -1.71 15.65 23.93
N ASP A 906 -1.94 15.75 22.62
CA ASP A 906 -3.14 15.38 21.84
C ASP A 906 -2.79 14.34 20.75
N GLY A 907 -2.05 13.28 21.12
CA GLY A 907 -1.25 12.43 20.21
C GLY A 907 -1.93 11.45 19.24
N ALA A 908 -2.89 11.91 18.43
CA ALA A 908 -3.55 11.12 17.38
C ALA A 908 -2.56 10.37 16.45
N PRO A 909 -2.85 9.13 16.00
CA PRO A 909 -1.82 8.11 15.77
C PRO A 909 -1.13 8.13 14.40
N ILE A 910 -0.01 7.40 14.34
CA ILE A 910 0.43 6.64 13.16
C ILE A 910 0.82 5.22 13.58
N ASP A 911 0.67 4.26 12.65
CA ASP A 911 1.12 2.86 12.72
C ASP A 911 2.65 2.71 12.60
N MET A 912 3.37 3.51 13.39
CA MET A 912 4.81 3.47 13.68
C MET A 912 4.95 4.08 15.09
N GLY A 913 5.17 3.24 16.09
CA GLY A 913 5.01 3.65 17.49
C GLY A 913 6.01 4.69 18.00
N MET A 914 5.51 5.50 18.95
CA MET A 914 6.24 6.44 19.84
C MET A 914 6.72 7.78 19.26
N ASP A 915 6.86 8.76 20.16
CA ASP A 915 7.49 10.08 19.97
C ASP A 915 8.18 10.49 21.29
N THR A 916 8.93 11.59 21.29
CA THR A 916 10.12 11.78 22.15
C THR A 916 9.91 12.24 23.60
N THR A 917 10.80 11.77 24.48
CA THR A 917 11.39 12.58 25.58
C THR A 917 12.93 12.58 25.46
N PRO A 918 13.61 13.71 25.70
CA PRO A 918 15.07 13.75 25.78
C PRO A 918 15.55 13.42 27.21
N ALA A 919 16.45 12.43 27.32
CA ALA A 919 17.21 12.21 28.55
C ALA A 919 18.45 13.14 28.59
N ASN A 920 18.83 13.59 29.79
CA ASN A 920 20.05 14.37 30.06
C ASN A 920 21.32 13.52 29.92
#